data_AF-A0AAP0DMF8-F1
#
_entry.id   AF-A0AAP0DMF8-F1
#
_cell.length_a   1.000
_cell.length_b   1.000
_cell.length_c   1.000
_cell.angle_alpha   90.00
_cell.angle_beta   90.00
_cell.angle_gamma   90.00
#
_symmetry.space_group_name_H-M   'P 1'
#
loop_
_entity.id
_entity.type
_entity.pdbx_description
1 polymer ?
#
loop_
_entity_poly.entity_id
_entity_poly.type
_entity_poly.pdbx_seq_one_letter_code
_entity_poly.pdbx_strand_id
1 'polypeptide(L)'
;MADGLGSSMLMPELNFSGILSNKQHQNPKFYNWNRVYMRYCDGSSFTGDVEEVDQVYANGLYFRGARVFNAIVEELMSIGMKDAQNALLSGCSAGGLAAILNCDKFRGYFSSSTRVKCVPDAGYFGHVKDLSGEYQFEQYYDKVVTLHGSAKNLPSGCTSNMKPGLCFYPQYAMPYVKTPVFVVNSAYDVWQVFNILASNETDPNGEFNNCKMDLDECSATQLKRLEDFRMEFLGAVSAVANSSTNGMFINTCYTHCETDHPIWFENPTSKLDDKTMAEAVNDWFYDKAKFQKIDTENVDPHYCYDNKYINANYIIFEHKSFRVFVTNKKRMFKSRARREYQYLVVCVMVFLHIESSEEVGINIIGSAVVKGAEFYNWNRVYMRYCDGSSFTGDVEEVDQVYANGLYFRGARVFNAIVEELMSIGMKDAQNALLSGCSAGGLAAILNCDKFRGYFSSSTRVKCVPDAGYFGHVKDLSGEYQFEQYYDKVVTLHGSAKNLPSGCTSNMKPGLCFYPQYAMPYVKTPVFVVNSAYDVWQVFNILASNETDPNGEFNNCKMDLDECSATQLKRLEDFRMEFLGAVSAVANSSTNGMFINTCYTHCETDHPIWFENPTSKLDDKTMAEAVNDWFYDKAKFQKIDTENVDPHYCYDNKFSI
;
A
#
# COMPACT_ATOMS: atom_id res chain seq x y z
N MET A 1 -5.70 2.01 4.81
CA MET A 1 -4.86 2.91 4.01
C MET A 1 -3.50 2.96 4.67
N ALA A 2 -2.44 2.72 3.92
CA ALA A 2 -1.11 2.64 4.48
C ALA A 2 -0.13 3.61 3.73
N ASP A 3 -0.62 4.43 2.79
CA ASP A 3 0.16 5.22 1.79
C ASP A 3 0.63 6.57 2.30
N GLY A 4 0.08 7.01 3.43
CA GLY A 4 0.30 8.36 3.93
C GLY A 4 -0.68 9.41 3.40
N LEU A 5 -1.58 9.06 2.48
CA LEU A 5 -2.65 9.96 2.06
C LEU A 5 -3.57 10.22 3.25
N GLY A 6 -3.74 11.50 3.61
CA GLY A 6 -4.50 11.93 4.79
C GLY A 6 -3.74 11.85 6.13
N SER A 7 -2.49 11.37 6.18
CA SER A 7 -1.72 11.31 7.43
C SER A 7 -0.20 11.21 7.25
N SER A 8 0.52 12.20 7.77
CA SER A 8 2.00 12.18 7.82
C SER A 8 2.59 11.09 8.73
N MET A 9 1.75 10.42 9.52
CA MET A 9 2.14 9.25 10.32
C MET A 9 2.35 8.00 9.46
N LEU A 10 1.68 7.93 8.31
CA LEU A 10 1.64 6.74 7.46
C LEU A 10 2.48 6.91 6.18
N MET A 11 3.13 8.05 6.01
CA MET A 11 3.99 8.35 4.87
C MET A 11 5.27 7.49 4.88
N PRO A 12 5.50 6.60 3.89
CA PRO A 12 6.74 5.81 3.78
C PRO A 12 7.95 6.66 3.35
N GLU A 13 9.16 6.11 3.43
CA GLU A 13 10.33 6.70 2.76
C GLU A 13 10.12 6.76 1.24
N LEU A 14 10.70 7.78 0.61
CA LEU A 14 10.52 8.08 -0.80
C LEU A 14 11.89 8.20 -1.47
N ASN A 15 12.07 7.45 -2.56
CA ASN A 15 13.26 7.54 -3.40
C ASN A 15 13.01 8.57 -4.50
N PHE A 16 14.01 9.41 -4.77
CA PHE A 16 13.94 10.36 -5.87
C PHE A 16 14.35 9.70 -7.20
N SER A 17 13.44 9.76 -8.17
CA SER A 17 13.61 9.30 -9.55
C SER A 17 13.22 10.42 -10.53
N GLY A 18 13.38 10.17 -11.84
CA GLY A 18 12.98 11.11 -12.89
C GLY A 18 13.50 12.54 -12.67
N ILE A 19 12.59 13.52 -12.70
CA ILE A 19 12.89 14.95 -12.48
C ILE A 19 13.56 15.26 -11.12
N LEU A 20 13.42 14.38 -10.12
CA LEU A 20 14.07 14.50 -8.81
C LEU A 20 15.36 13.68 -8.67
N SER A 21 15.72 12.84 -9.64
CA SER A 21 16.94 12.04 -9.55
C SER A 21 18.20 12.92 -9.47
N ASN A 22 19.19 12.53 -8.65
CA ASN A 22 20.54 13.13 -8.65
C ASN A 22 21.46 12.52 -9.70
N LYS A 23 21.01 11.51 -10.44
CA LYS A 23 21.83 10.86 -11.44
C LYS A 23 21.70 11.62 -12.75
N GLN A 24 22.80 12.16 -13.27
CA GLN A 24 22.79 12.96 -14.50
C GLN A 24 22.22 12.19 -15.70
N HIS A 25 22.44 10.87 -15.82
CA HIS A 25 21.83 10.10 -16.91
C HIS A 25 20.31 10.01 -16.77
N GLN A 26 19.75 10.08 -15.55
CA GLN A 26 18.30 10.06 -15.29
C GLN A 26 17.64 11.44 -15.24
N ASN A 27 18.43 12.47 -14.97
CA ASN A 27 17.97 13.83 -14.85
C ASN A 27 19.01 14.79 -15.47
N PRO A 28 19.19 14.74 -16.79
CA PRO A 28 20.33 15.38 -17.45
C PRO A 28 20.40 16.90 -17.26
N LYS A 29 19.27 17.52 -16.90
CA LYS A 29 19.14 18.98 -16.82
C LYS A 29 18.99 19.51 -15.38
N PHE A 30 18.43 18.72 -14.46
CA PHE A 30 18.13 19.17 -13.09
C PHE A 30 18.83 18.36 -11.99
N TYR A 31 19.70 17.38 -12.32
CA TYR A 31 20.29 16.46 -11.32
C TYR A 31 21.03 17.13 -10.14
N ASN A 32 21.59 18.31 -10.37
CA ASN A 32 22.36 19.06 -9.37
C ASN A 32 21.56 20.14 -8.63
N TRP A 33 20.23 20.19 -8.82
CA TRP A 33 19.37 21.11 -8.09
C TRP A 33 19.14 20.65 -6.65
N ASN A 34 18.81 21.61 -5.78
CA ASN A 34 18.17 21.31 -4.50
C ASN A 34 16.78 20.72 -4.76
N ARG A 35 16.45 19.61 -4.10
CA ARG A 35 15.25 18.82 -4.39
C ARG A 35 14.46 18.62 -3.12
N VAL A 36 13.16 18.87 -3.22
CA VAL A 36 12.22 18.79 -2.10
C VAL A 36 10.97 18.08 -2.58
N TYR A 37 10.45 17.16 -1.78
CA TYR A 37 9.19 16.47 -2.05
C TYR A 37 8.16 16.85 -0.99
N MET A 38 7.16 17.65 -1.38
CA MET A 38 6.04 18.01 -0.51
C MET A 38 5.04 16.86 -0.50
N ARG A 39 4.87 16.19 0.65
CA ARG A 39 4.03 15.00 0.73
C ARG A 39 2.55 15.38 0.78
N TYR A 40 1.78 14.80 -0.13
CA TYR A 40 0.33 15.03 -0.25
C TYR A 40 -0.44 14.35 0.89
N CYS A 41 -1.21 15.12 1.65
CA CYS A 41 -2.06 14.58 2.72
C CYS A 41 -3.32 15.40 3.01
N ASP A 42 -3.65 16.37 2.16
CA ASP A 42 -4.78 17.26 2.41
C ASP A 42 -6.04 16.90 1.63
N GLY A 43 -5.94 16.09 0.56
CA GLY A 43 -7.08 15.63 -0.25
C GLY A 43 -7.69 16.69 -1.18
N SER A 44 -7.05 17.85 -1.35
CA SER A 44 -7.57 18.95 -2.18
C SER A 44 -6.48 19.71 -2.92
N SER A 45 -5.42 19.03 -3.36
CA SER A 45 -4.32 19.66 -4.11
C SER A 45 -3.76 20.91 -3.43
N PHE A 46 -3.62 20.85 -2.10
CA PHE A 46 -3.16 21.96 -1.25
C PHE A 46 -4.03 23.23 -1.28
N THR A 47 -5.32 23.12 -1.59
CA THR A 47 -6.23 24.28 -1.62
C THR A 47 -7.14 24.39 -0.39
N GLY A 48 -7.31 23.30 0.37
CA GLY A 48 -8.24 23.26 1.49
C GLY A 48 -7.82 24.18 2.64
N ASP A 49 -8.78 24.89 3.22
CA ASP A 49 -8.57 25.74 4.38
C ASP A 49 -9.86 25.94 5.19
N VAL A 50 -10.16 24.94 6.02
CA VAL A 50 -11.24 24.97 6.99
C VAL A 50 -10.66 25.22 8.39
N GLU A 51 -11.23 26.20 9.10
CA GLU A 51 -10.82 26.53 10.47
C GLU A 51 -11.27 25.44 11.43
N GLU A 52 -12.55 25.11 11.38
CA GLU A 52 -13.14 24.06 12.19
C GLU A 52 -12.63 22.69 11.77
N VAL A 53 -12.52 21.81 12.76
CA VAL A 53 -12.25 20.40 12.52
C VAL A 53 -13.56 19.77 12.09
N ASP A 54 -13.58 19.01 11.00
CA ASP A 54 -14.78 18.28 10.64
C ASP A 54 -15.07 17.21 11.69
N GLN A 55 -16.12 17.46 12.48
CA GLN A 55 -16.56 16.60 13.58
C GLN A 55 -17.57 15.53 13.13
N VAL A 56 -18.10 15.62 11.91
CA VAL A 56 -19.05 14.64 11.35
C VAL A 56 -18.39 13.27 11.23
N TYR A 57 -17.06 13.25 11.10
CA TYR A 57 -16.26 12.06 10.93
C TYR A 57 -15.38 11.79 12.17
N ALA A 58 -15.37 10.55 12.66
CA ALA A 58 -14.74 10.09 13.91
C ALA A 58 -13.31 10.61 14.23
N ASN A 59 -12.55 11.00 13.21
CA ASN A 59 -11.12 11.25 13.29
C ASN A 59 -10.74 12.71 13.43
N GLY A 60 -11.71 13.64 13.37
CA GLY A 60 -11.42 15.07 13.34
C GLY A 60 -10.52 15.42 12.15
N LEU A 61 -11.07 15.39 10.94
CA LEU A 61 -10.29 15.66 9.73
C LEU A 61 -9.98 17.16 9.62
N TYR A 62 -8.76 17.44 9.19
CA TYR A 62 -8.27 18.79 8.95
C TYR A 62 -8.12 19.00 7.45
N PHE A 63 -9.04 19.76 6.87
CA PHE A 63 -8.93 20.17 5.48
C PHE A 63 -8.13 21.47 5.40
N ARG A 64 -6.81 21.36 5.56
CA ARG A 64 -5.90 22.51 5.74
C ARG A 64 -4.73 22.52 4.76
N GLY A 65 -4.93 21.95 3.56
CA GLY A 65 -3.92 21.90 2.51
C GLY A 65 -3.23 23.23 2.24
N ALA A 66 -3.97 24.33 2.11
CA ALA A 66 -3.37 25.63 1.83
C ALA A 66 -2.48 26.16 2.98
N ARG A 67 -2.80 25.82 4.23
CA ARG A 67 -1.96 26.15 5.40
C ARG A 67 -0.70 25.30 5.43
N VAL A 68 -0.83 24.00 5.12
CA VAL A 68 0.29 23.07 5.05
C VAL A 68 1.28 23.51 3.95
N PHE A 69 0.77 23.90 2.77
CA PHE A 69 1.59 24.44 1.70
C PHE A 69 2.38 25.67 2.15
N ASN A 70 1.72 26.63 2.80
CA ASN A 70 2.39 27.83 3.31
C ASN A 70 3.49 27.50 4.29
N ALA A 71 3.19 26.67 5.29
CA ALA A 71 4.14 26.29 6.33
C ALA A 71 5.38 25.62 5.74
N ILE A 72 5.20 24.68 4.81
CA ILE A 72 6.32 24.01 4.14
C ILE A 72 7.14 25.01 3.34
N VAL A 73 6.52 25.84 2.50
CA VAL A 73 7.24 26.81 1.67
C VAL A 73 7.99 27.82 2.54
N GLU A 74 7.37 28.35 3.60
CA GLU A 74 8.00 29.29 4.54
C GLU A 74 9.22 28.68 5.25
N GLU A 75 9.11 27.42 5.69
CA GLU A 75 10.25 26.70 6.27
C GLU A 75 11.39 26.54 5.26
N LEU A 76 11.09 26.12 4.03
CA LEU A 76 12.07 26.02 2.94
C LEU A 76 12.75 27.36 2.64
N MET A 77 11.98 28.46 2.64
CA MET A 77 12.51 29.80 2.47
C MET A 77 13.50 30.17 3.59
N SER A 78 13.22 29.76 4.83
CA SER A 78 14.07 30.01 5.99
C SER A 78 15.41 29.26 5.94
N ILE A 79 15.43 28.06 5.36
CA ILE A 79 16.63 27.20 5.26
C ILE A 79 17.43 27.38 3.97
N GLY A 80 17.10 28.40 3.17
CA GLY A 80 17.93 28.84 2.03
C GLY A 80 17.22 28.94 0.68
N MET A 81 15.96 28.49 0.55
CA MET A 81 15.24 28.59 -0.72
C MET A 81 15.03 30.05 -1.16
N LYS A 82 14.98 31.00 -0.23
CA LYS A 82 14.84 32.44 -0.52
C LYS A 82 15.94 33.01 -1.41
N ASP A 83 17.13 32.40 -1.37
CA ASP A 83 18.32 32.86 -2.10
C ASP A 83 18.43 32.19 -3.50
N ALA A 84 17.44 31.39 -3.89
CA ALA A 84 17.42 30.71 -5.17
C ALA A 84 17.32 31.70 -6.34
N GLN A 85 18.15 31.47 -7.36
CA GLN A 85 18.06 32.18 -8.65
C GLN A 85 16.97 31.57 -9.55
N ASN A 86 16.73 30.27 -9.39
CA ASN A 86 15.77 29.49 -10.15
C ASN A 86 14.96 28.61 -9.19
N ALA A 87 13.64 28.58 -9.34
CA ALA A 87 12.75 27.71 -8.61
C ALA A 87 11.72 27.09 -9.56
N LEU A 88 11.41 25.81 -9.34
CA LEU A 88 10.45 25.05 -10.13
C LEU A 88 9.48 24.35 -9.19
N LEU A 89 8.18 24.60 -9.35
CA LEU A 89 7.13 23.84 -8.67
C LEU A 89 6.58 22.77 -9.62
N SER A 90 6.66 21.51 -9.22
CA SER A 90 6.19 20.38 -10.01
C SER A 90 5.50 19.35 -9.11
N GLY A 91 4.73 18.47 -9.72
CA GLY A 91 4.08 17.35 -9.08
C GLY A 91 3.32 16.52 -10.10
N CYS A 92 3.02 15.28 -9.74
CA CYS A 92 2.16 14.41 -10.53
C CYS A 92 0.70 14.43 -10.01
N SER A 93 -0.28 14.27 -10.90
CA SER A 93 -1.68 13.95 -10.56
C SER A 93 -2.31 15.07 -9.73
N ALA A 94 -2.90 14.79 -8.57
CA ALA A 94 -3.33 15.81 -7.62
C ALA A 94 -2.20 16.81 -7.25
N GLY A 95 -0.94 16.36 -7.20
CA GLY A 95 0.23 17.22 -7.02
C GLY A 95 0.54 18.09 -8.25
N GLY A 96 0.27 17.60 -9.46
CA GLY A 96 0.35 18.38 -10.69
C GLY A 96 -0.75 19.45 -10.72
N LEU A 97 -1.97 19.08 -10.35
CA LEU A 97 -3.05 20.05 -10.16
C LEU A 97 -2.70 21.09 -9.09
N ALA A 98 -2.07 20.67 -7.99
CA ALA A 98 -1.58 21.59 -6.96
C ALA A 98 -0.53 22.57 -7.50
N ALA A 99 0.36 22.11 -8.38
CA ALA A 99 1.36 22.95 -9.03
C ALA A 99 0.72 24.03 -9.92
N ILE A 100 -0.42 23.74 -10.56
CA ILE A 100 -1.21 24.73 -11.31
C ILE A 100 -1.86 25.73 -10.35
N LEU A 101 -2.67 25.23 -9.41
CA LEU A 101 -3.52 26.06 -8.54
C LEU A 101 -2.71 26.93 -7.57
N ASN A 102 -1.52 26.50 -7.17
CA ASN A 102 -0.64 27.25 -6.28
C ASN A 102 0.53 27.94 -7.01
N CYS A 103 0.60 27.94 -8.34
CA CYS A 103 1.76 28.44 -9.09
C CYS A 103 2.08 29.92 -8.78
N ASP A 104 1.06 30.78 -8.84
CA ASP A 104 1.21 32.21 -8.55
C ASP A 104 1.53 32.48 -7.08
N LYS A 105 0.97 31.66 -6.19
CA LYS A 105 1.24 31.73 -4.75
C LYS A 105 2.69 31.38 -4.46
N PHE A 106 3.22 30.30 -5.06
CA PHE A 106 4.62 29.92 -4.98
C PHE A 106 5.55 31.02 -5.53
N ARG A 107 5.22 31.57 -6.70
CA ARG A 107 5.93 32.73 -7.29
C ARG A 107 6.00 33.92 -6.34
N GLY A 108 4.95 34.16 -5.55
CA GLY A 108 4.84 35.27 -4.61
C GLY A 108 5.85 35.24 -3.46
N TYR A 109 6.41 34.08 -3.12
CA TYR A 109 7.43 33.96 -2.06
C TYR A 109 8.80 34.49 -2.50
N PHE A 110 9.07 34.56 -3.81
CA PHE A 110 10.38 34.92 -4.33
C PHE A 110 10.47 36.36 -4.82
N SER A 111 11.70 36.89 -4.84
CA SER A 111 12.00 38.20 -5.42
C SER A 111 11.56 38.30 -6.89
N SER A 112 11.43 39.53 -7.41
CA SER A 112 11.14 39.75 -8.83
C SER A 112 12.24 39.20 -9.75
N SER A 113 13.49 39.14 -9.29
CA SER A 113 14.64 38.62 -10.03
C SER A 113 14.75 37.09 -10.08
N THR A 114 14.09 36.37 -9.16
CA THR A 114 14.12 34.90 -9.18
C THR A 114 13.24 34.38 -10.31
N ARG A 115 13.78 33.45 -11.10
CA ARG A 115 13.03 32.73 -12.13
C ARG A 115 12.20 31.64 -11.49
N VAL A 116 10.88 31.82 -11.46
CA VAL A 116 9.94 30.81 -10.94
C VAL A 116 8.99 30.38 -12.05
N LYS A 117 8.83 29.07 -12.23
CA LYS A 117 7.93 28.44 -13.21
C LYS A 117 7.33 27.16 -12.62
N CYS A 118 6.26 26.66 -13.22
CA CYS A 118 5.60 25.43 -12.76
C CYS A 118 5.50 24.37 -13.87
N VAL A 119 5.65 23.10 -13.52
CA VAL A 119 5.57 21.94 -14.43
C VAL A 119 4.61 20.90 -13.83
N PRO A 120 3.30 21.02 -14.07
CA PRO A 120 2.35 19.96 -13.73
C PRO A 120 2.54 18.76 -14.67
N ASP A 121 2.65 17.57 -14.06
CA ASP A 121 2.66 16.28 -14.73
C ASP A 121 1.34 15.55 -14.43
N ALA A 122 0.65 15.08 -15.46
CA ALA A 122 -0.62 14.35 -15.32
C ALA A 122 -1.67 15.05 -14.42
N GLY A 123 -1.53 16.38 -14.26
CA GLY A 123 -2.34 17.21 -13.36
C GLY A 123 -3.37 18.06 -14.10
N TYR A 124 -3.36 18.00 -15.43
CA TYR A 124 -4.38 18.61 -16.26
C TYR A 124 -5.57 17.67 -16.36
N PHE A 125 -6.51 17.75 -15.43
CA PHE A 125 -7.78 17.02 -15.52
C PHE A 125 -8.75 17.78 -16.43
N GLY A 126 -9.17 17.16 -17.53
CA GLY A 126 -10.11 17.77 -18.47
C GLY A 126 -11.54 17.78 -17.93
N HIS A 127 -12.29 18.85 -18.18
CA HIS A 127 -13.74 18.83 -18.00
C HIS A 127 -14.38 18.22 -19.26
N VAL A 128 -14.41 16.89 -19.28
CA VAL A 128 -14.76 16.04 -20.42
C VAL A 128 -15.98 15.17 -20.10
N LYS A 129 -16.63 14.65 -21.14
CA LYS A 129 -17.80 13.79 -20.99
C LYS A 129 -17.39 12.36 -20.71
N ASP A 130 -18.17 11.67 -19.89
CA ASP A 130 -18.00 10.25 -19.59
C ASP A 130 -18.72 9.34 -20.62
N LEU A 131 -18.82 8.04 -20.35
CA LEU A 131 -19.55 7.10 -21.20
C LEU A 131 -21.07 7.33 -21.28
N SER A 132 -21.67 8.04 -20.30
CA SER A 132 -23.08 8.45 -20.34
C SER A 132 -23.31 9.69 -21.22
N GLY A 133 -22.24 10.36 -21.67
CA GLY A 133 -22.31 11.58 -22.47
C GLY A 133 -22.50 12.86 -21.65
N GLU A 134 -22.39 12.76 -20.32
CA GLU A 134 -22.57 13.83 -19.35
C GLU A 134 -21.26 14.19 -18.62
N TYR A 135 -21.27 15.27 -17.85
CA TYR A 135 -20.14 15.72 -17.03
C TYR A 135 -20.28 15.25 -15.56
N GLN A 136 -20.48 13.95 -15.32
CA GLN A 136 -20.77 13.47 -13.95
C GLN A 136 -19.65 13.79 -12.95
N PHE A 137 -18.40 13.83 -13.41
CA PHE A 137 -17.25 14.17 -12.58
C PHE A 137 -17.28 15.61 -12.02
N GLU A 138 -18.05 16.53 -12.61
CA GLU A 138 -18.20 17.92 -12.09
C GLU A 138 -18.65 17.91 -10.62
N GLN A 139 -19.59 17.01 -10.28
CA GLN A 139 -20.12 16.89 -8.92
C GLN A 139 -19.05 16.48 -7.90
N TYR A 140 -18.03 15.75 -8.34
CA TYR A 140 -16.92 15.37 -7.48
C TYR A 140 -16.11 16.60 -7.07
N TYR A 141 -15.73 17.46 -8.02
CA TYR A 141 -15.02 18.70 -7.69
C TYR A 141 -15.87 19.72 -6.93
N ASP A 142 -17.18 19.80 -7.19
CA ASP A 142 -18.09 20.59 -6.35
C ASP A 142 -18.05 20.13 -4.88
N LYS A 143 -18.04 18.80 -4.64
CA LYS A 143 -17.91 18.23 -3.30
C LYS A 143 -16.54 18.51 -2.68
N VAL A 144 -15.45 18.33 -3.43
CA VAL A 144 -14.08 18.63 -2.94
C VAL A 144 -13.96 20.10 -2.53
N VAL A 145 -14.36 21.03 -3.41
CA VAL A 145 -14.23 22.45 -3.13
C VAL A 145 -15.09 22.89 -1.95
N THR A 146 -16.30 22.33 -1.81
CA THR A 146 -17.18 22.61 -0.69
C THR A 146 -16.63 22.05 0.62
N LEU A 147 -16.28 20.76 0.65
CA LEU A 147 -15.78 20.08 1.85
C LEU A 147 -14.48 20.71 2.37
N HIS A 148 -13.57 21.07 1.46
CA HIS A 148 -12.26 21.58 1.83
C HIS A 148 -12.24 23.10 1.99
N GLY A 149 -13.35 23.81 1.73
CA GLY A 149 -13.37 25.27 1.74
C GLY A 149 -12.37 25.88 0.74
N SER A 150 -12.11 25.18 -0.37
CA SER A 150 -11.02 25.52 -1.30
C SER A 150 -11.25 26.80 -2.09
N ALA A 151 -12.49 27.28 -2.20
CA ALA A 151 -12.86 28.40 -3.07
C ALA A 151 -12.00 29.66 -2.85
N LYS A 152 -11.62 29.96 -1.61
CA LYS A 152 -10.78 31.13 -1.27
C LYS A 152 -9.30 30.99 -1.66
N ASN A 153 -8.84 29.79 -1.99
CA ASN A 153 -7.49 29.50 -2.45
C ASN A 153 -7.42 29.19 -3.96
N LEU A 154 -8.56 29.27 -4.68
CA LEU A 154 -8.61 29.20 -6.13
C LEU A 154 -8.43 30.59 -6.75
N PRO A 155 -8.10 30.70 -8.05
CA PRO A 155 -7.98 32.00 -8.71
C PRO A 155 -9.27 32.82 -8.58
N SER A 156 -9.20 33.97 -7.91
CA SER A 156 -10.36 34.80 -7.60
C SER A 156 -11.09 35.30 -8.85
N GLY A 157 -10.34 35.55 -9.93
CA GLY A 157 -10.93 35.87 -11.24
C GLY A 157 -11.78 34.73 -11.80
N CYS A 158 -11.41 33.47 -11.55
CA CYS A 158 -12.22 32.32 -11.94
C CYS A 158 -13.48 32.23 -11.07
N THR A 159 -13.32 32.20 -9.75
CA THR A 159 -14.45 31.99 -8.82
C THR A 159 -15.45 33.14 -8.79
N SER A 160 -15.08 34.32 -9.29
CA SER A 160 -16.00 35.44 -9.48
C SER A 160 -16.86 35.30 -10.75
N ASN A 161 -16.41 34.51 -11.72
CA ASN A 161 -17.07 34.35 -13.03
C ASN A 161 -17.83 33.03 -13.16
N MET A 162 -17.50 32.01 -12.37
CA MET A 162 -18.14 30.71 -12.41
C MET A 162 -18.13 30.00 -11.06
N LYS A 163 -18.83 28.85 -10.98
CA LYS A 163 -18.86 28.04 -9.76
C LYS A 163 -17.45 27.64 -9.33
N PRO A 164 -17.13 27.67 -8.03
CA PRO A 164 -15.82 27.28 -7.53
C PRO A 164 -15.36 25.85 -7.92
N GLY A 165 -16.27 24.87 -8.05
CA GLY A 165 -15.93 23.52 -8.50
C GLY A 165 -15.37 23.50 -9.93
N LEU A 166 -15.92 24.32 -10.84
CA LEU A 166 -15.37 24.48 -12.19
C LEU A 166 -13.95 25.06 -12.16
N CYS A 167 -13.68 25.99 -11.24
CA CYS A 167 -12.34 26.56 -11.06
C CYS A 167 -11.30 25.58 -10.50
N PHE A 168 -11.71 24.36 -10.13
CA PHE A 168 -10.80 23.29 -9.80
C PHE A 168 -10.26 22.56 -11.05
N TYR A 169 -10.96 22.63 -12.18
CA TYR A 169 -10.45 22.13 -13.46
C TYR A 169 -9.43 23.13 -14.06
N PRO A 170 -8.24 22.67 -14.46
CA PRO A 170 -7.22 23.52 -15.08
C PRO A 170 -7.68 24.32 -16.28
N GLN A 171 -8.58 23.82 -17.13
CA GLN A 171 -9.07 24.56 -18.29
C GLN A 171 -9.73 25.90 -17.94
N TYR A 172 -10.34 26.00 -16.76
CA TYR A 172 -10.99 27.23 -16.29
C TYR A 172 -10.08 28.06 -15.37
N ALA A 173 -9.16 27.42 -14.64
CA ALA A 173 -8.21 28.10 -13.76
C ALA A 173 -7.05 28.77 -14.53
N MET A 174 -6.51 28.09 -15.55
CA MET A 174 -5.31 28.51 -16.30
C MET A 174 -5.37 29.92 -16.87
N PRO A 175 -6.50 30.44 -17.41
CA PRO A 175 -6.59 31.82 -17.88
C PRO A 175 -6.28 32.89 -16.83
N TYR A 176 -6.36 32.52 -15.54
CA TYR A 176 -6.10 33.42 -14.41
C TYR A 176 -4.73 33.21 -13.77
N VAL A 177 -3.99 32.17 -14.17
CA VAL A 177 -2.62 31.89 -13.70
C VAL A 177 -1.63 32.75 -14.48
N LYS A 178 -0.83 33.56 -13.78
CA LYS A 178 0.10 34.52 -14.40
C LYS A 178 1.51 33.97 -14.57
N THR A 179 1.93 33.12 -13.65
CA THR A 179 3.25 32.49 -13.64
C THR A 179 3.32 31.45 -14.76
N PRO A 180 4.40 31.40 -15.56
CA PRO A 180 4.49 30.45 -16.66
C PRO A 180 4.36 28.99 -16.20
N VAL A 181 3.51 28.23 -16.89
CA VAL A 181 3.25 26.81 -16.64
C VAL A 181 3.62 26.00 -17.88
N PHE A 182 4.27 24.85 -17.69
CA PHE A 182 4.52 23.86 -18.74
C PHE A 182 3.78 22.56 -18.42
N VAL A 183 2.74 22.24 -19.19
CA VAL A 183 1.93 21.04 -18.97
C VAL A 183 2.59 19.82 -19.61
N VAL A 184 2.91 18.81 -18.80
CA VAL A 184 3.26 17.46 -19.26
C VAL A 184 2.05 16.58 -18.97
N ASN A 185 1.44 16.00 -20.00
CA ASN A 185 0.25 15.18 -19.81
C ASN A 185 0.09 14.22 -20.99
N SER A 186 -0.29 12.99 -20.70
CA SER A 186 -0.87 12.12 -21.71
C SER A 186 -2.26 12.60 -22.12
N ALA A 187 -2.56 12.53 -23.41
CA ALA A 187 -3.92 12.70 -23.95
C ALA A 187 -4.84 11.50 -23.65
N TYR A 188 -4.25 10.37 -23.27
CA TYR A 188 -4.91 9.15 -22.83
C TYR A 188 -4.52 8.82 -21.39
N ASP A 189 -4.53 9.84 -20.53
CA ASP A 189 -4.19 9.67 -19.12
C ASP A 189 -5.04 8.57 -18.49
N VAL A 190 -4.37 7.53 -18.00
CA VAL A 190 -5.03 6.31 -17.55
C VAL A 190 -5.92 6.61 -16.34
N TRP A 191 -5.50 7.46 -15.42
CA TRP A 191 -6.33 7.79 -14.26
C TRP A 191 -7.64 8.45 -14.68
N GLN A 192 -7.59 9.37 -15.66
CA GLN A 192 -8.79 9.99 -16.21
C GLN A 192 -9.68 8.97 -16.95
N VAL A 193 -9.09 8.00 -17.66
CA VAL A 193 -9.88 6.93 -18.30
C VAL A 193 -10.63 6.10 -17.26
N PHE A 194 -9.98 5.73 -16.16
CA PHE A 194 -10.62 4.92 -15.11
C PHE A 194 -11.64 5.67 -14.26
N ASN A 195 -11.37 6.94 -13.93
CA ASN A 195 -12.12 7.66 -12.89
C ASN A 195 -13.06 8.75 -13.46
N ILE A 196 -12.80 9.24 -14.67
CA ILE A 196 -13.63 10.24 -15.35
C ILE A 196 -14.43 9.60 -16.47
N LEU A 197 -13.76 8.96 -17.45
CA LEU A 197 -14.43 8.41 -18.63
C LEU A 197 -15.29 7.17 -18.31
N ALA A 198 -14.64 6.11 -17.82
CA ALA A 198 -15.21 4.77 -17.65
C ALA A 198 -15.16 4.31 -16.18
N SER A 199 -15.69 5.16 -15.30
CA SER A 199 -15.91 4.84 -13.89
C SER A 199 -16.96 3.74 -13.72
N ASN A 200 -17.00 3.08 -12.57
CA ASN A 200 -18.03 2.06 -12.30
C ASN A 200 -19.46 2.64 -12.32
N GLU A 201 -19.63 3.95 -12.12
CA GLU A 201 -20.93 4.62 -12.17
C GLU A 201 -21.37 4.87 -13.63
N THR A 202 -20.42 5.09 -14.53
CA THR A 202 -20.67 5.43 -15.94
C THR A 202 -20.57 4.22 -16.87
N ASP A 203 -19.97 3.12 -16.40
CA ASP A 203 -19.87 1.81 -17.06
C ASP A 203 -20.50 0.68 -16.20
N PRO A 204 -21.83 0.70 -15.98
CA PRO A 204 -22.48 -0.26 -15.07
C PRO A 204 -22.42 -1.71 -15.54
N ASN A 205 -22.24 -1.94 -16.85
CA ASN A 205 -22.11 -3.27 -17.43
C ASN A 205 -20.65 -3.75 -17.49
N GLY A 206 -19.69 -2.87 -17.17
CA GLY A 206 -18.26 -3.19 -17.18
C GLY A 206 -17.69 -3.43 -18.57
N GLU A 207 -18.27 -2.82 -19.61
CA GLU A 207 -17.85 -3.02 -21.00
C GLU A 207 -16.41 -2.57 -21.20
N PHE A 208 -15.99 -1.47 -20.57
CA PHE A 208 -14.65 -0.91 -20.65
C PHE A 208 -13.65 -1.57 -19.70
N ASN A 209 -14.04 -2.50 -18.83
CA ASN A 209 -13.17 -3.05 -17.78
C ASN A 209 -11.90 -3.72 -18.32
N ASN A 210 -12.02 -4.54 -19.38
CA ASN A 210 -10.85 -5.17 -19.98
C ASN A 210 -10.03 -4.14 -20.76
N CYS A 211 -10.68 -3.32 -21.59
CA CYS A 211 -10.04 -2.31 -22.42
C CYS A 211 -9.22 -1.28 -21.62
N LYS A 212 -9.72 -0.83 -20.46
CA LYS A 212 -8.98 0.13 -19.62
C LYS A 212 -7.77 -0.51 -18.92
N MET A 213 -7.77 -1.84 -18.74
CA MET A 213 -6.64 -2.57 -18.16
C MET A 213 -5.59 -2.96 -19.22
N ASP A 214 -6.05 -3.37 -20.40
CA ASP A 214 -5.24 -3.80 -21.53
C ASP A 214 -5.80 -3.23 -22.85
N LEU A 215 -4.99 -2.45 -23.56
CA LEU A 215 -5.38 -1.88 -24.86
C LEU A 215 -5.61 -2.95 -25.93
N ASP A 216 -4.98 -4.13 -25.80
CA ASP A 216 -5.16 -5.25 -26.73
C ASP A 216 -6.56 -5.88 -26.58
N GLU A 217 -7.24 -5.64 -25.46
CA GLU A 217 -8.62 -6.09 -25.16
C GLU A 217 -9.67 -5.04 -25.56
N CYS A 218 -9.28 -3.91 -26.14
CA CYS A 218 -10.20 -2.90 -26.63
C CYS A 218 -10.82 -3.30 -27.98
N SER A 219 -12.15 -3.32 -28.04
CA SER A 219 -12.87 -3.33 -29.32
C SER A 219 -12.66 -2.03 -30.09
N ALA A 220 -12.91 -2.07 -31.41
CA ALA A 220 -12.81 -0.88 -32.28
C ALA A 220 -13.70 0.29 -31.80
N THR A 221 -14.87 -0.01 -31.22
CA THR A 221 -15.75 1.02 -30.65
C THR A 221 -15.15 1.67 -29.40
N GLN A 222 -14.45 0.89 -28.58
CA GLN A 222 -13.79 1.41 -27.37
C GLN A 222 -12.57 2.25 -27.72
N LEU A 223 -11.74 1.79 -28.68
CA LEU A 223 -10.64 2.60 -29.21
C LEU A 223 -11.15 3.92 -29.79
N LYS A 224 -12.24 3.87 -30.58
CA LYS A 224 -12.88 5.08 -31.10
C LYS A 224 -13.35 6.02 -29.99
N ARG A 225 -13.91 5.49 -28.90
CA ARG A 225 -14.34 6.30 -27.75
C ARG A 225 -13.15 6.92 -27.01
N LEU A 226 -12.02 6.21 -26.91
CA LEU A 226 -10.76 6.77 -26.39
C LEU A 226 -10.28 7.91 -27.30
N GLU A 227 -10.29 7.77 -28.63
CA GLU A 227 -9.95 8.87 -29.54
C GLU A 227 -10.84 10.10 -29.33
N ASP A 228 -12.15 9.90 -29.15
CA ASP A 228 -13.07 11.00 -28.87
C ASP A 228 -12.74 11.67 -27.52
N PHE A 229 -12.39 10.88 -26.49
CA PHE A 229 -11.91 11.38 -25.21
C PHE A 229 -10.62 12.21 -25.37
N ARG A 230 -9.66 11.76 -26.19
CA ARG A 230 -8.47 12.55 -26.53
C ARG A 230 -8.85 13.88 -27.16
N MET A 231 -9.81 13.92 -28.08
CA MET A 231 -10.23 15.18 -28.71
C MET A 231 -10.87 16.15 -27.71
N GLU A 232 -11.68 15.65 -26.77
CA GLU A 232 -12.24 16.45 -25.68
C GLU A 232 -11.13 16.99 -24.76
N PHE A 233 -10.16 16.15 -24.39
CA PHE A 233 -9.00 16.56 -23.60
C PHE A 233 -8.14 17.62 -24.32
N LEU A 234 -7.88 17.45 -25.62
CA LEU A 234 -7.16 18.43 -26.42
C LEU A 234 -7.90 19.78 -26.50
N GLY A 235 -9.23 19.73 -26.56
CA GLY A 235 -10.08 20.90 -26.42
C GLY A 235 -9.89 21.60 -25.08
N ALA A 236 -9.88 20.84 -23.98
CA ALA A 236 -9.64 21.35 -22.63
C ALA A 236 -8.25 22.02 -22.49
N VAL A 237 -7.18 21.32 -22.89
CA VAL A 237 -5.79 21.78 -22.72
C VAL A 237 -5.41 22.94 -23.65
N SER A 238 -6.21 23.22 -24.69
CA SER A 238 -6.00 24.37 -25.58
C SER A 238 -5.92 25.71 -24.84
N ALA A 239 -6.54 25.82 -23.66
CA ALA A 239 -6.43 27.00 -22.80
C ALA A 239 -4.98 27.35 -22.42
N VAL A 240 -4.08 26.36 -22.39
CA VAL A 240 -2.64 26.56 -22.14
C VAL A 240 -1.99 27.32 -23.28
N ALA A 241 -2.36 27.01 -24.53
CA ALA A 241 -1.79 27.61 -25.74
C ALA A 241 -2.18 29.08 -25.94
N ASN A 242 -3.20 29.57 -25.23
CA ASN A 242 -3.60 30.99 -25.24
C ASN A 242 -2.53 31.92 -24.67
N SER A 243 -1.57 31.39 -23.89
CA SER A 243 -0.43 32.16 -23.38
C SER A 243 0.86 31.75 -24.08
N SER A 244 1.55 32.74 -24.65
CA SER A 244 2.83 32.52 -25.34
C SER A 244 4.01 32.19 -24.41
N THR A 245 3.83 32.36 -23.10
CA THR A 245 4.84 32.03 -22.07
C THR A 245 4.67 30.61 -21.54
N ASN A 246 3.51 30.00 -21.73
CA ASN A 246 3.25 28.63 -21.29
C ASN A 246 3.87 27.62 -22.26
N GLY A 247 4.13 26.42 -21.76
CA GLY A 247 4.56 25.28 -22.55
C GLY A 247 3.58 24.11 -22.44
N MET A 248 3.65 23.19 -23.38
CA MET A 248 2.95 21.91 -23.28
C MET A 248 3.68 20.81 -24.06
N PHE A 249 3.68 19.61 -23.48
CA PHE A 249 4.14 18.36 -24.07
C PHE A 249 3.03 17.34 -23.87
N ILE A 250 2.24 17.13 -24.91
CA ILE A 250 1.06 16.26 -24.86
C ILE A 250 1.29 15.05 -25.76
N ASN A 251 1.54 13.88 -25.19
CA ASN A 251 1.75 12.64 -25.96
C ASN A 251 0.49 11.76 -25.96
N THR A 252 0.54 10.62 -26.65
CA THR A 252 -0.53 9.63 -26.71
C THR A 252 -0.20 8.33 -25.96
N CYS A 253 0.75 8.38 -25.04
CA CYS A 253 1.13 7.25 -24.19
C CYS A 253 -0.01 6.88 -23.23
N TYR A 254 -0.42 5.62 -23.15
CA TYR A 254 -1.40 5.16 -22.17
C TYR A 254 -0.74 5.03 -20.79
N THR A 255 -0.62 6.15 -20.06
CA THR A 255 0.12 6.25 -18.79
C THR A 255 -0.45 7.30 -17.84
N HIS A 256 0.09 7.35 -16.61
CA HIS A 256 -0.15 8.39 -15.60
C HIS A 256 1.17 8.63 -14.83
N CYS A 257 1.52 9.88 -14.52
CA CYS A 257 2.81 10.30 -13.94
C CYS A 257 4.06 9.97 -14.79
N GLU A 258 4.44 10.89 -15.68
CA GLU A 258 5.52 10.65 -16.64
C GLU A 258 6.89 11.16 -16.18
N THR A 259 6.92 12.24 -15.42
CA THR A 259 8.15 12.95 -15.05
C THR A 259 8.99 12.25 -13.98
N ASP A 260 8.39 11.32 -13.23
CA ASP A 260 9.06 10.51 -12.20
C ASP A 260 9.59 9.16 -12.74
N HIS A 261 9.35 8.83 -14.01
CA HIS A 261 9.66 7.55 -14.65
C HIS A 261 10.75 7.70 -15.74
N PRO A 262 11.47 6.64 -16.16
CA PRO A 262 12.42 6.68 -17.28
C PRO A 262 11.95 7.36 -18.57
N ILE A 263 10.64 7.35 -18.86
CA ILE A 263 10.05 8.02 -20.03
C ILE A 263 10.34 9.54 -20.07
N TRP A 264 10.61 10.15 -18.92
CA TRP A 264 11.06 11.54 -18.79
C TRP A 264 12.29 11.88 -19.66
N PHE A 265 13.23 10.92 -19.82
CA PHE A 265 14.56 11.18 -20.38
C PHE A 265 15.11 10.10 -21.32
N GLU A 266 14.61 8.86 -21.30
CA GLU A 266 15.22 7.70 -21.97
C GLU A 266 14.47 7.23 -23.23
N ASN A 267 13.16 7.46 -23.36
CA ASN A 267 12.37 6.77 -24.39
C ASN A 267 12.26 7.54 -25.73
N PRO A 268 12.69 6.96 -26.87
CA PRO A 268 12.48 7.52 -28.21
C PRO A 268 11.01 7.61 -28.64
N THR A 269 10.16 6.66 -28.23
CA THR A 269 8.76 6.56 -28.71
C THR A 269 7.84 7.61 -28.08
N SER A 270 8.30 8.28 -27.03
CA SER A 270 7.55 9.34 -26.34
C SER A 270 8.09 10.74 -26.65
N LYS A 271 8.99 10.89 -27.63
CA LYS A 271 9.55 12.18 -28.02
C LYS A 271 8.56 12.96 -28.88
N LEU A 272 8.55 14.28 -28.71
CA LEU A 272 7.85 15.20 -29.60
C LEU A 272 8.86 16.19 -30.18
N ASP A 273 8.83 16.38 -31.50
CA ASP A 273 9.76 17.29 -32.20
C ASP A 273 11.23 16.93 -31.91
N ASP A 274 11.55 15.63 -31.92
CA ASP A 274 12.84 15.03 -31.57
C ASP A 274 13.36 15.33 -30.15
N LYS A 275 12.52 15.88 -29.25
CA LYS A 275 12.88 16.18 -27.87
C LYS A 275 12.20 15.26 -26.88
N THR A 276 12.96 14.87 -25.87
CA THR A 276 12.42 14.29 -24.63
C THR A 276 11.66 15.35 -23.82
N MET A 277 10.82 14.90 -22.88
CA MET A 277 10.16 15.81 -21.92
C MET A 277 11.20 16.62 -21.13
N ALA A 278 12.27 15.98 -20.66
CA ALA A 278 13.36 16.62 -19.95
C ALA A 278 14.02 17.77 -20.74
N GLU A 279 14.26 17.56 -22.03
CA GLU A 279 14.85 18.57 -22.92
C GLU A 279 13.87 19.72 -23.19
N ALA A 280 12.61 19.39 -23.49
CA ALA A 280 11.58 20.38 -23.76
C ALA A 280 11.33 21.29 -22.54
N VAL A 281 11.18 20.70 -21.35
CA VAL A 281 10.99 21.44 -20.10
C VAL A 281 12.21 22.30 -19.79
N ASN A 282 13.43 21.78 -19.96
CA ASN A 282 14.65 22.56 -19.74
C ASN A 282 14.76 23.76 -20.68
N ASP A 283 14.54 23.56 -21.98
CA ASP A 283 14.66 24.62 -22.96
C ASP A 283 13.60 25.71 -22.73
N TRP A 284 12.37 25.32 -22.41
CA TRP A 284 11.34 26.26 -22.01
C TRP A 284 11.66 26.95 -20.68
N PHE A 285 12.15 26.22 -19.68
CA PHE A 285 12.43 26.78 -18.35
C PHE A 285 13.42 27.93 -18.44
N TYR A 286 14.49 27.76 -19.23
CA TYR A 286 15.53 28.77 -19.45
C TYR A 286 15.24 29.76 -20.60
N ASP A 287 14.02 29.78 -21.13
CA ASP A 287 13.60 30.65 -22.24
C ASP A 287 14.45 30.47 -23.52
N LYS A 288 15.04 29.27 -23.72
CA LYS A 288 15.84 28.93 -24.91
C LYS A 288 14.97 28.68 -26.13
N ALA A 289 13.84 28.01 -25.92
CA ALA A 289 12.88 27.71 -26.97
C ALA A 289 11.47 27.62 -26.39
N LYS A 290 10.48 28.03 -27.19
CA LYS A 290 9.08 27.71 -26.91
C LYS A 290 8.84 26.24 -27.22
N PHE A 291 7.96 25.62 -26.45
CA PHE A 291 7.57 24.23 -26.68
C PHE A 291 6.10 24.06 -26.33
N GLN A 292 5.26 24.00 -27.35
CA GLN A 292 3.83 23.76 -27.25
C GLN A 292 3.48 22.70 -28.30
N LYS A 293 3.70 21.43 -27.97
CA LYS A 293 3.57 20.31 -28.91
C LYS A 293 2.59 19.28 -28.39
N ILE A 294 1.83 18.74 -29.33
CA ILE A 294 0.91 17.62 -29.16
C ILE A 294 1.38 16.54 -30.14
N ASP A 295 1.33 15.28 -29.75
CA ASP A 295 1.58 14.17 -30.66
C ASP A 295 0.48 14.12 -31.73
N THR A 296 0.89 14.38 -32.96
CA THR A 296 0.06 14.27 -34.17
C THR A 296 0.50 13.11 -35.07
N GLU A 297 1.59 12.44 -34.73
CA GLU A 297 2.12 11.30 -35.49
C GLU A 297 1.44 10.01 -35.04
N ASN A 298 1.31 9.82 -33.73
CA ASN A 298 0.53 8.73 -33.15
C ASN A 298 -0.82 9.26 -32.68
N VAL A 299 -1.90 8.83 -33.35
CA VAL A 299 -3.26 9.21 -32.97
C VAL A 299 -3.81 8.27 -31.91
N ASP A 300 -3.51 6.98 -32.01
CA ASP A 300 -4.08 5.93 -31.15
C ASP A 300 -3.34 5.80 -29.81
N PRO A 301 -4.03 5.36 -28.73
CA PRO A 301 -3.38 5.07 -27.46
C PRO A 301 -2.40 3.91 -27.64
N HIS A 302 -1.22 4.03 -27.04
CA HIS A 302 -0.20 2.98 -27.09
C HIS A 302 0.68 2.97 -25.85
N TYR A 303 1.34 1.84 -25.59
CA TYR A 303 2.28 1.72 -24.49
C TYR A 303 3.61 2.36 -24.84
N CYS A 304 4.10 3.24 -23.97
CA CYS A 304 5.40 3.90 -24.10
C CYS A 304 6.45 3.30 -23.13
N TYR A 305 6.29 2.04 -22.71
CA TYR A 305 7.30 1.24 -22.02
C TYR A 305 6.88 -0.24 -22.07
N ASP A 306 7.84 -1.18 -21.90
CA ASP A 306 7.64 -2.63 -22.12
C ASP A 306 6.64 -3.31 -21.16
N ASN A 307 6.12 -2.60 -20.15
CA ASN A 307 5.10 -3.14 -19.25
C ASN A 307 3.71 -2.84 -19.83
N LYS A 308 3.08 -3.86 -20.44
CA LYS A 308 1.68 -3.83 -20.89
C LYS A 308 0.69 -3.63 -19.73
N TYR A 309 1.11 -3.99 -18.51
CA TYR A 309 0.27 -3.90 -17.32
C TYR A 309 0.41 -2.54 -16.65
N ILE A 310 -0.69 -1.78 -16.62
CA ILE A 310 -0.78 -0.60 -15.78
C ILE A 310 -0.62 -1.06 -14.34
N ASN A 311 0.39 -0.51 -13.66
CA ASN A 311 0.59 -0.77 -12.24
C ASN A 311 -0.66 -0.33 -11.48
N ALA A 312 -1.44 -1.28 -10.96
CA ALA A 312 -2.71 -1.07 -10.26
C ALA A 312 -2.61 -0.06 -9.09
N ASN A 313 -1.38 0.22 -8.63
CA ASN A 313 -1.05 1.27 -7.68
C ASN A 313 -1.38 2.70 -8.14
N TYR A 314 -1.59 2.93 -9.44
CA TYR A 314 -1.97 4.25 -9.98
C TYR A 314 -3.47 4.36 -10.32
N ILE A 315 -4.15 3.22 -10.47
CA ILE A 315 -5.57 3.15 -10.83
C ILE A 315 -6.49 3.23 -9.59
N ILE A 316 -6.05 2.68 -8.45
CA ILE A 316 -6.95 2.37 -7.31
C ILE A 316 -6.96 3.45 -6.21
N PHE A 317 -6.06 4.43 -6.25
CA PHE A 317 -5.68 5.15 -5.02
C PHE A 317 -6.33 6.51 -4.76
N GLU A 318 -7.27 6.97 -5.61
CA GLU A 318 -8.03 8.21 -5.32
C GLU A 318 -9.54 8.00 -5.15
N HIS A 319 -10.09 6.81 -5.42
CA HIS A 319 -11.54 6.56 -5.34
C HIS A 319 -11.93 5.45 -4.35
N LYS A 320 -11.59 5.65 -3.07
CA LYS A 320 -12.45 5.14 -1.99
C LYS A 320 -13.03 6.31 -1.21
N SER A 321 -14.09 6.88 -1.77
CA SER A 321 -15.05 7.70 -1.05
C SER A 321 -15.50 6.97 0.21
N PHE A 322 -14.91 7.38 1.32
CA PHE A 322 -15.60 7.70 2.55
C PHE A 322 -16.85 6.86 2.88
N ARG A 323 -16.69 5.81 3.69
CA ARG A 323 -17.73 5.34 4.61
C ARG A 323 -17.15 5.33 6.02
N VAL A 324 -17.63 6.25 6.84
CA VAL A 324 -17.33 6.31 8.27
C VAL A 324 -18.31 5.46 9.04
N PHE A 325 -17.75 4.77 10.02
CA PHE A 325 -18.44 4.48 11.24
C PHE A 325 -17.51 4.81 12.42
N VAL A 326 -18.08 5.43 13.45
CA VAL A 326 -17.38 5.99 14.61
C VAL A 326 -17.63 5.11 15.84
N THR A 327 -16.66 4.99 16.75
CA THR A 327 -16.76 5.50 18.15
C THR A 327 -15.40 5.43 18.86
N ASN A 328 -15.20 6.36 19.79
CA ASN A 328 -13.91 6.77 20.38
C ASN A 328 -13.89 6.45 21.88
N LYS A 329 -12.71 6.13 22.46
CA LYS A 329 -12.29 6.60 23.80
C LYS A 329 -10.78 6.37 24.02
N LYS A 330 -10.02 7.47 23.93
CA LYS A 330 -8.62 7.70 24.36
C LYS A 330 -7.49 6.93 23.63
N ARG A 331 -6.96 7.63 22.60
CA ARG A 331 -5.54 7.76 22.17
C ARG A 331 -4.51 6.82 22.82
N MET A 332 -4.10 5.80 22.06
CA MET A 332 -2.67 5.55 21.80
C MET A 332 -2.39 6.10 20.39
N PHE A 333 -1.38 6.96 20.20
CA PHE A 333 -0.98 7.38 18.85
C PHE A 333 0.48 7.07 18.56
N LYS A 334 0.70 6.75 17.28
CA LYS A 334 1.92 6.89 16.47
C LYS A 334 3.02 5.84 16.68
N SER A 335 3.02 4.82 15.82
CA SER A 335 4.26 4.35 15.20
C SER A 335 4.10 4.28 13.68
N ARG A 336 5.14 4.74 12.98
CA ARG A 336 5.29 4.91 11.53
C ARG A 336 5.68 3.57 10.86
N ALA A 337 5.26 3.36 9.61
CA ALA A 337 6.07 2.63 8.62
C ALA A 337 5.32 1.71 7.63
N ARG A 338 5.44 1.98 6.32
CA ARG A 338 5.10 1.11 5.18
C ARG A 338 6.37 0.63 4.47
N ARG A 339 6.52 -0.69 4.27
CA ARG A 339 6.74 -1.44 3.01
C ARG A 339 6.84 -2.95 3.36
N GLU A 340 6.39 -3.79 2.44
CA GLU A 340 6.03 -5.21 2.62
C GLU A 340 7.17 -6.15 3.04
N TYR A 341 6.73 -7.36 3.47
CA TYR A 341 7.42 -8.54 4.00
C TYR A 341 7.55 -8.66 5.54
N GLN A 342 6.84 -9.68 6.08
CA GLN A 342 6.85 -10.28 7.43
C GLN A 342 6.57 -9.34 8.62
N TYR A 343 5.39 -9.48 9.26
CA TYR A 343 4.95 -8.55 10.31
C TYR A 343 4.21 -9.19 11.48
N LEU A 344 4.31 -8.56 12.65
CA LEU A 344 3.62 -8.94 13.89
C LEU A 344 2.59 -7.85 14.25
N VAL A 345 1.32 -8.23 14.34
CA VAL A 345 0.16 -7.40 14.67
C VAL A 345 -0.36 -7.75 16.06
N VAL A 346 -0.49 -6.74 16.93
CA VAL A 346 -1.08 -6.88 18.27
C VAL A 346 -2.47 -6.23 18.27
N CYS A 347 -3.52 -7.03 18.49
CA CYS A 347 -4.90 -6.55 18.62
C CYS A 347 -5.32 -6.57 20.10
N VAL A 348 -5.97 -5.50 20.60
CA VAL A 348 -6.32 -5.32 22.03
C VAL A 348 -7.70 -4.68 22.21
N MET A 349 -8.52 -5.17 23.15
CA MET A 349 -9.82 -4.60 23.51
C MET A 349 -9.84 -4.13 24.98
N VAL A 350 -10.21 -2.85 25.22
CA VAL A 350 -10.31 -2.23 26.56
C VAL A 350 -11.76 -1.81 26.84
N PHE A 351 -12.34 -2.22 27.97
CA PHE A 351 -13.63 -1.72 28.48
C PHE A 351 -13.41 -1.05 29.84
N LEU A 352 -13.87 0.19 30.01
CA LEU A 352 -13.97 0.86 31.31
C LEU A 352 -15.42 0.80 31.81
N HIS A 353 -15.65 0.15 32.95
CA HIS A 353 -16.90 0.19 33.69
C HIS A 353 -17.03 1.57 34.35
N ILE A 354 -18.13 2.30 34.09
CA ILE A 354 -18.50 3.53 34.82
C ILE A 354 -19.93 3.31 35.33
N GLU A 355 -20.06 3.09 36.63
CA GLU A 355 -21.33 3.27 37.36
C GLU A 355 -21.63 4.78 37.44
N SER A 356 -22.55 5.27 36.61
CA SER A 356 -23.55 6.31 36.91
C SER A 356 -24.00 7.03 35.64
N SER A 357 -25.25 6.74 35.24
CA SER A 357 -26.21 7.62 34.55
C SER A 357 -25.67 8.67 33.56
N GLU A 358 -25.51 8.25 32.31
CA GLU A 358 -26.08 8.87 31.12
C GLU A 358 -25.78 7.92 29.95
N GLU A 359 -26.78 7.17 29.51
CA GLU A 359 -26.67 6.29 28.35
C GLU A 359 -26.41 7.12 27.09
N VAL A 360 -25.15 7.19 26.66
CA VAL A 360 -24.80 7.60 25.30
C VAL A 360 -24.47 6.33 24.54
N GLY A 361 -25.46 5.85 23.79
CA GLY A 361 -25.39 4.64 22.97
C GLY A 361 -24.19 4.67 22.04
N ILE A 362 -23.30 3.68 22.23
CA ILE A 362 -22.26 3.33 21.27
C ILE A 362 -23.01 2.78 20.05
N ASN A 363 -23.08 3.55 18.95
CA ASN A 363 -23.61 3.02 17.70
C ASN A 363 -22.63 1.98 17.15
N ILE A 364 -22.86 0.74 17.57
CA ILE A 364 -22.50 -0.48 16.84
C ILE A 364 -22.91 -0.25 15.39
N ILE A 365 -21.98 -0.44 14.46
CA ILE A 365 -22.33 -0.60 13.06
C ILE A 365 -23.18 -1.86 13.00
N GLY A 366 -24.50 -1.71 13.01
CA GLY A 366 -25.41 -2.86 12.90
C GLY A 366 -25.09 -3.72 11.68
N SER A 367 -24.49 -3.13 10.64
CA SER A 367 -24.07 -3.84 9.44
C SER A 367 -22.67 -4.47 9.47
N ALA A 368 -21.80 -4.22 10.46
CA ALA A 368 -20.47 -4.86 10.53
C ALA A 368 -20.60 -6.33 10.95
N VAL A 369 -21.50 -6.60 11.91
CA VAL A 369 -21.89 -7.96 12.29
C VAL A 369 -22.66 -8.65 11.14
N VAL A 370 -23.55 -7.92 10.46
CA VAL A 370 -24.32 -8.44 9.30
C VAL A 370 -23.44 -8.68 8.06
N LYS A 371 -22.22 -8.11 8.01
CA LYS A 371 -21.21 -8.30 6.94
C LYS A 371 -20.03 -9.18 7.35
N GLY A 372 -20.10 -9.88 8.50
CA GLY A 372 -19.06 -10.81 8.94
C GLY A 372 -17.74 -10.17 9.39
N ALA A 373 -17.70 -8.86 9.67
CA ALA A 373 -16.49 -8.18 10.09
C ALA A 373 -16.20 -8.48 11.57
N GLU A 374 -15.44 -9.55 11.83
CA GLU A 374 -15.00 -9.92 13.17
C GLU A 374 -13.83 -9.02 13.66
N PHE A 375 -13.73 -8.83 14.99
CA PHE A 375 -12.71 -7.97 15.64
C PHE A 375 -12.72 -6.47 15.25
N TYR A 376 -13.76 -6.00 14.55
CA TYR A 376 -13.87 -4.64 14.00
C TYR A 376 -13.72 -3.51 15.03
N ASN A 377 -13.97 -3.77 16.31
CA ASN A 377 -13.95 -2.82 17.42
C ASN A 377 -12.70 -2.94 18.31
N TRP A 378 -11.63 -3.59 17.85
CA TRP A 378 -10.38 -3.76 18.57
C TRP A 378 -9.37 -2.65 18.26
N ASN A 379 -8.59 -2.23 19.27
CA ASN A 379 -7.39 -1.42 19.06
C ASN A 379 -6.32 -2.28 18.39
N ARG A 380 -5.64 -1.74 17.38
CA ARG A 380 -4.62 -2.46 16.62
C ARG A 380 -3.29 -1.73 16.71
N VAL A 381 -2.23 -2.47 17.02
CA VAL A 381 -0.86 -1.98 17.09
C VAL A 381 -0.01 -2.84 16.18
N TYR A 382 0.79 -2.19 15.36
CA TYR A 382 1.69 -2.85 14.43
C TYR A 382 3.13 -2.79 14.95
N MET A 383 3.79 -3.95 15.04
CA MET A 383 5.19 -4.07 15.44
C MET A 383 6.04 -4.36 14.21
N ARG A 384 6.98 -3.46 13.89
CA ARG A 384 7.90 -3.69 12.78
C ARG A 384 8.87 -4.80 13.11
N TYR A 385 8.93 -5.80 12.24
CA TYR A 385 9.90 -6.86 12.28
C TYR A 385 11.28 -6.33 11.85
N CYS A 386 12.28 -6.41 12.73
CA CYS A 386 13.60 -5.82 12.47
C CYS A 386 14.76 -6.60 13.11
N ASP A 387 14.59 -7.90 13.37
CA ASP A 387 15.61 -8.72 14.03
C ASP A 387 16.00 -9.98 13.25
N GLY A 388 15.29 -10.33 12.17
CA GLY A 388 15.60 -11.51 11.33
C GLY A 388 15.46 -12.87 12.04
N SER A 389 14.90 -12.90 13.26
CA SER A 389 14.76 -14.10 14.08
C SER A 389 13.45 -14.14 14.87
N SER A 390 12.34 -13.70 14.28
CA SER A 390 11.00 -13.73 14.90
C SER A 390 10.94 -13.13 16.31
N PHE A 391 11.64 -12.00 16.53
CA PHE A 391 11.81 -11.33 17.82
C PHE A 391 12.48 -12.19 18.92
N THR A 392 13.28 -13.18 18.56
CA THR A 392 13.98 -14.04 19.53
C THR A 392 15.45 -13.65 19.72
N GLY A 393 16.03 -12.87 18.81
CA GLY A 393 17.45 -12.52 18.85
C GLY A 393 17.81 -11.67 20.07
N ASP A 394 18.91 -11.99 20.73
CA ASP A 394 19.39 -11.27 21.91
C ASP A 394 20.89 -11.50 22.17
N VAL A 395 21.72 -10.82 21.38
CA VAL A 395 23.18 -10.73 21.57
C VAL A 395 23.60 -9.37 22.12
N GLU A 396 24.61 -9.36 22.99
CA GLU A 396 25.21 -8.12 23.52
C GLU A 396 26.13 -7.46 22.50
N GLU A 397 27.01 -8.26 21.89
CA GLU A 397 28.06 -7.83 20.99
C GLU A 397 27.54 -7.56 19.57
N VAL A 398 28.19 -6.63 18.89
CA VAL A 398 27.96 -6.34 17.47
C VAL A 398 28.58 -7.46 16.66
N ASP A 399 27.85 -7.97 15.66
CA ASP A 399 28.44 -8.89 14.70
C ASP A 399 29.49 -8.14 13.86
N GLN A 400 30.77 -8.49 14.07
CA GLN A 400 31.91 -7.91 13.37
C GLN A 400 32.23 -8.60 12.04
N VAL A 401 31.59 -9.76 11.75
CA VAL A 401 31.86 -10.57 10.56
C VAL A 401 31.31 -9.89 9.30
N TYR A 402 30.20 -9.15 9.42
CA TYR A 402 29.67 -8.32 8.35
C TYR A 402 30.06 -6.86 8.59
N ALA A 403 30.70 -6.21 7.61
CA ALA A 403 31.25 -4.85 7.68
C ALA A 403 30.25 -3.71 8.01
N ASN A 404 28.99 -4.05 8.34
CA ASN A 404 27.87 -3.15 8.57
C ASN A 404 27.48 -2.99 10.06
N GLY A 405 28.07 -3.76 10.99
CA GLY A 405 27.84 -3.61 12.43
C GLY A 405 26.37 -3.85 12.86
N LEU A 406 25.85 -5.04 12.61
CA LEU A 406 24.45 -5.41 12.91
C LEU A 406 24.26 -5.82 14.39
N TYR A 407 23.07 -5.52 14.94
CA TYR A 407 22.64 -5.89 16.28
C TYR A 407 21.42 -6.82 16.23
N PHE A 408 21.54 -8.06 16.71
CA PHE A 408 20.43 -9.00 16.79
C PHE A 408 19.77 -8.92 18.18
N ARG A 409 18.87 -7.93 18.36
CA ARG A 409 18.25 -7.60 19.67
C ARG A 409 16.71 -7.69 19.66
N GLY A 410 16.15 -8.52 18.79
CA GLY A 410 14.71 -8.70 18.63
C GLY A 410 13.95 -8.90 19.93
N ALA A 411 14.42 -9.75 20.84
CA ALA A 411 13.71 -10.01 22.09
C ALA A 411 13.64 -8.79 23.01
N ARG A 412 14.67 -7.93 23.00
CA ARG A 412 14.70 -6.67 23.75
C ARG A 412 13.76 -5.64 23.11
N VAL A 413 13.77 -5.56 21.78
CA VAL A 413 12.88 -4.67 21.02
C VAL A 413 11.42 -5.04 21.27
N PHE A 414 11.10 -6.34 21.21
CA PHE A 414 9.76 -6.83 21.53
C PHE A 414 9.33 -6.43 22.95
N ASN A 415 10.21 -6.64 23.94
CA ASN A 415 9.93 -6.25 25.33
C ASN A 415 9.68 -4.75 25.46
N ALA A 416 10.59 -3.92 24.94
CA ALA A 416 10.48 -2.47 25.04
C ALA A 416 9.17 -1.97 24.43
N ILE A 417 8.79 -2.50 23.26
CA ILE A 417 7.52 -2.15 22.61
C ILE A 417 6.34 -2.58 23.47
N VAL A 418 6.31 -3.83 23.93
CA VAL A 418 5.18 -4.34 24.74
C VAL A 418 5.07 -3.59 26.07
N GLU A 419 6.18 -3.30 26.75
CA GLU A 419 6.22 -2.50 27.98
C GLU A 419 5.70 -1.07 27.75
N GLU A 420 6.10 -0.44 26.65
CA GLU A 420 5.58 0.87 26.26
C GLU A 420 4.06 0.81 26.06
N LEU A 421 3.56 -0.18 25.31
CA LEU A 421 2.12 -0.39 25.09
C LEU A 421 1.37 -0.62 26.41
N MET A 422 1.95 -1.39 27.33
CA MET A 422 1.39 -1.60 28.67
C MET A 422 1.28 -0.29 29.44
N SER A 423 2.27 0.59 29.33
CA SER A 423 2.29 1.89 29.99
C SER A 423 1.20 2.86 29.48
N ILE A 424 0.85 2.76 28.19
CA ILE A 424 -0.12 3.65 27.53
C ILE A 424 -1.55 3.07 27.47
N GLY A 425 -1.81 1.97 28.18
CA GLY A 425 -3.17 1.48 28.45
C GLY A 425 -3.44 0.03 28.03
N MET A 426 -2.51 -0.67 27.39
CA MET A 426 -2.72 -2.09 27.01
C MET A 426 -2.92 -2.98 28.24
N LYS A 427 -2.36 -2.61 29.40
CA LYS A 427 -2.50 -3.36 30.66
C LYS A 427 -3.95 -3.53 31.12
N ASP A 428 -4.84 -2.61 30.72
CA ASP A 428 -6.24 -2.56 31.15
C ASP A 428 -7.16 -3.35 30.19
N ALA A 429 -6.57 -4.08 29.24
CA ALA A 429 -7.31 -4.86 28.26
C ALA A 429 -8.05 -6.05 28.87
N GLN A 430 -9.28 -6.28 28.40
CA GLN A 430 -10.04 -7.50 28.69
C GLN A 430 -9.70 -8.62 27.72
N ASN A 431 -9.42 -8.27 26.46
CA ASN A 431 -9.00 -9.21 25.43
C ASN A 431 -7.73 -8.70 24.75
N ALA A 432 -6.78 -9.58 24.48
CA ALA A 432 -5.58 -9.31 23.71
C ALA A 432 -5.29 -10.48 22.76
N LEU A 433 -4.82 -10.16 21.57
CA LEU A 433 -4.51 -11.12 20.52
C LEU A 433 -3.17 -10.74 19.90
N LEU A 434 -2.24 -11.69 19.88
CA LEU A 434 -0.98 -11.56 19.16
C LEU A 434 -1.07 -12.32 17.84
N SER A 435 -0.91 -11.64 16.73
CA SER A 435 -1.02 -12.21 15.39
C SER A 435 0.11 -11.72 14.51
N GLY A 436 0.30 -12.33 13.35
CA GLY A 436 1.29 -11.89 12.38
C GLY A 436 1.35 -12.85 11.20
N CYS A 437 1.91 -12.39 10.08
CA CYS A 437 2.16 -13.24 8.92
C CYS A 437 3.62 -13.70 8.83
N SER A 438 3.86 -14.93 8.37
CA SER A 438 5.18 -15.42 7.95
C SER A 438 6.14 -15.45 9.14
N ALA A 439 7.33 -14.84 9.08
CA ALA A 439 8.19 -14.73 10.26
C ALA A 439 7.54 -13.98 11.43
N GLY A 440 6.56 -13.10 11.16
CA GLY A 440 5.74 -12.48 12.20
C GLY A 440 4.68 -13.44 12.77
N GLY A 441 4.16 -14.36 11.97
CA GLY A 441 3.33 -15.47 12.45
C GLY A 441 4.14 -16.42 13.34
N LEU A 442 5.36 -16.77 12.91
CA LEU A 442 6.29 -17.53 13.74
C LEU A 442 6.61 -16.77 15.05
N ALA A 443 6.81 -15.46 14.99
CA ALA A 443 7.01 -14.63 16.18
C ALA A 443 5.78 -14.66 17.12
N ALA A 444 4.56 -14.69 16.59
CA ALA A 444 3.34 -14.82 17.37
C ALA A 444 3.30 -16.15 18.12
N ILE A 445 3.80 -17.24 17.54
CA ILE A 445 3.93 -18.55 18.21
C ILE A 445 5.00 -18.48 19.31
N LEU A 446 6.22 -18.08 18.95
CA LEU A 446 7.38 -18.16 19.84
C LEU A 446 7.27 -17.19 21.04
N ASN A 447 6.59 -16.07 20.87
CA ASN A 447 6.40 -15.07 21.93
C ASN A 447 5.01 -15.13 22.58
N CYS A 448 4.16 -16.11 22.26
CA CYS A 448 2.77 -16.14 22.72
C CYS A 448 2.66 -16.13 24.26
N ASP A 449 3.39 -17.02 24.93
CA ASP A 449 3.41 -17.12 26.39
C ASP A 449 4.05 -15.89 27.05
N LYS A 450 5.07 -15.33 26.39
CA LYS A 450 5.72 -14.11 26.85
C LYS A 450 4.77 -12.93 26.80
N PHE A 451 4.02 -12.77 25.71
CA PHE A 451 2.97 -11.78 25.55
C PHE A 451 1.86 -11.95 26.60
N ARG A 452 1.38 -13.19 26.80
CA ARG A 452 0.43 -13.53 27.87
C ARG A 452 0.91 -13.09 29.25
N GLY A 453 2.21 -13.20 29.52
CA GLY A 453 2.84 -12.86 30.79
C GLY A 453 2.73 -11.38 31.19
N TYR A 454 2.52 -10.46 30.24
CA TYR A 454 2.33 -9.04 30.55
C TYR A 454 0.94 -8.75 31.15
N PHE A 455 -0.07 -9.57 30.86
CA PHE A 455 -1.45 -9.28 31.26
C PHE A 455 -1.88 -10.01 32.52
N SER A 456 -2.87 -9.43 33.20
CA SER A 456 -3.54 -10.05 34.35
C SER A 456 -4.12 -11.44 34.03
N SER A 457 -4.41 -12.24 35.05
CA SER A 457 -5.09 -13.54 34.87
C SER A 457 -6.49 -13.40 34.27
N SER A 458 -7.17 -12.26 34.50
CA SER A 458 -8.51 -11.96 33.98
C SER A 458 -8.53 -11.56 32.51
N THR A 459 -7.40 -11.12 31.94
CA THR A 459 -7.33 -10.78 30.52
C THR A 459 -7.28 -12.04 29.67
N ARG A 460 -8.17 -12.13 28.69
CA ARG A 460 -8.17 -13.18 27.67
C ARG A 460 -7.08 -12.87 26.65
N VAL A 461 -5.99 -13.65 26.67
CA VAL A 461 -4.90 -13.53 25.69
C VAL A 461 -4.82 -14.81 24.86
N LYS A 462 -4.78 -14.65 23.53
CA LYS A 462 -4.60 -15.75 22.56
C LYS A 462 -3.67 -15.31 21.44
N CYS A 463 -3.22 -16.23 20.60
CA CYS A 463 -2.39 -15.91 19.44
C CYS A 463 -2.92 -16.52 18.14
N VAL A 464 -2.76 -15.80 17.02
CA VAL A 464 -3.21 -16.23 15.68
C VAL A 464 -2.04 -16.04 14.69
N PRO A 465 -1.15 -17.03 14.56
CA PRO A 465 -0.17 -17.04 13.48
C PRO A 465 -0.85 -17.33 12.13
N ASP A 466 -0.57 -16.48 11.15
CA ASP A 466 -0.89 -16.66 9.74
C ASP A 466 0.39 -17.01 8.97
N ALA A 467 0.36 -18.07 8.17
CA ALA A 467 1.49 -18.52 7.35
C ALA A 467 2.83 -18.63 8.12
N GLY A 468 2.75 -18.77 9.45
CA GLY A 468 3.88 -18.78 10.38
C GLY A 468 4.22 -20.18 10.84
N TYR A 469 3.44 -21.18 10.41
CA TYR A 469 3.69 -22.57 10.70
C TYR A 469 4.66 -23.15 9.68
N PHE A 470 5.96 -22.87 9.80
CA PHE A 470 6.94 -23.47 8.90
C PHE A 470 7.13 -24.96 9.24
N GLY A 471 6.86 -25.84 8.28
CA GLY A 471 7.00 -27.29 8.45
C GLY A 471 8.47 -27.72 8.40
N HIS A 472 8.86 -28.67 9.25
CA HIS A 472 10.13 -29.38 9.09
C HIS A 472 9.94 -30.52 8.09
N VAL A 473 10.03 -30.16 6.82
CA VAL A 473 9.72 -31.01 5.66
C VAL A 473 10.95 -31.20 4.79
N LYS A 474 10.96 -32.26 3.98
CA LYS A 474 12.04 -32.57 3.05
C LYS A 474 11.94 -31.71 1.81
N ASP A 475 13.09 -31.37 1.24
CA ASP A 475 13.18 -30.67 -0.05
C ASP A 475 13.12 -31.64 -1.25
N LEU A 476 13.46 -31.16 -2.45
CA LEU A 476 13.55 -32.00 -3.66
C LEU A 476 14.69 -33.04 -3.63
N SER A 477 15.72 -32.85 -2.80
CA SER A 477 16.80 -33.82 -2.59
C SER A 477 16.42 -34.94 -1.61
N GLY A 478 15.29 -34.80 -0.91
CA GLY A 478 14.83 -35.75 0.09
C GLY A 478 15.43 -35.54 1.48
N GLU A 479 16.13 -34.41 1.69
CA GLU A 479 16.83 -34.05 2.91
C GLU A 479 16.17 -32.84 3.61
N TYR A 480 16.56 -32.58 4.86
CA TYR A 480 16.10 -31.42 5.64
C TYR A 480 17.08 -30.25 5.56
N GLN A 481 17.44 -29.79 4.34
CA GLN A 481 18.52 -28.79 4.18
C GLN A 481 18.21 -27.47 4.90
N PHE A 482 16.93 -27.10 5.02
CA PHE A 482 16.51 -25.88 5.72
C PHE A 482 16.79 -25.92 7.23
N GLU A 483 17.01 -27.09 7.85
CA GLU A 483 17.37 -27.19 9.27
C GLU A 483 18.66 -26.40 9.56
N GLN A 484 19.63 -26.44 8.65
CA GLN A 484 20.89 -25.73 8.79
C GLN A 484 20.71 -24.21 8.79
N TYR A 485 19.69 -23.71 8.10
CA TYR A 485 19.36 -22.28 8.10
C TYR A 485 18.91 -21.85 9.50
N TYR A 486 18.00 -22.57 10.13
CA TYR A 486 17.57 -22.24 11.50
C TYR A 486 18.65 -22.47 12.55
N ASP A 487 19.51 -23.49 12.40
CA ASP A 487 20.68 -23.65 13.27
C ASP A 487 21.61 -22.42 13.20
N LYS A 488 21.84 -21.89 11.99
CA LYS A 488 22.61 -20.65 11.79
C LYS A 488 21.92 -19.43 12.39
N VAL A 489 20.62 -19.25 12.13
CA VAL A 489 19.84 -18.12 12.69
C VAL A 489 19.89 -18.14 14.22
N VAL A 490 19.60 -19.28 14.84
CA VAL A 490 19.57 -19.40 16.31
C VAL A 490 20.94 -19.15 16.93
N THR A 491 22.00 -19.62 16.29
CA THR A 491 23.37 -19.41 16.75
C THR A 491 23.79 -17.94 16.60
N LEU A 492 23.60 -17.37 15.40
CA LEU A 492 24.01 -16.01 15.07
C LEU A 492 23.24 -14.96 15.90
N HIS A 493 21.94 -15.17 16.10
CA HIS A 493 21.08 -14.21 16.79
C HIS A 493 21.02 -14.46 18.30
N GLY A 494 21.64 -15.52 18.81
CA GLY A 494 21.57 -15.88 20.22
C GLY A 494 20.15 -16.21 20.70
N SER A 495 19.31 -16.73 19.80
CA SER A 495 17.87 -16.89 20.02
C SER A 495 17.50 -17.95 21.05
N ALA A 496 18.39 -18.91 21.34
CA ALA A 496 18.09 -20.10 22.14
C ALA A 496 17.47 -19.80 23.52
N LYS A 497 17.89 -18.70 24.17
CA LYS A 497 17.38 -18.29 25.49
C LYS A 497 15.97 -17.67 25.46
N ASN A 498 15.49 -17.28 24.28
CA ASN A 498 14.16 -16.71 24.07
C ASN A 498 13.17 -17.70 23.42
N LEU A 499 13.61 -18.93 23.15
CA LEU A 499 12.75 -20.03 22.70
C LEU A 499 12.14 -20.77 23.90
N PRO A 500 11.06 -21.56 23.72
CA PRO A 500 10.48 -22.34 24.79
C PRO A 500 11.51 -23.26 25.45
N SER A 501 11.78 -23.04 26.74
CA SER A 501 12.84 -23.74 27.48
C SER A 501 12.63 -25.25 27.55
N GLY A 502 11.36 -25.69 27.59
CA GLY A 502 11.01 -27.11 27.48
C GLY A 502 11.43 -27.71 26.14
N CYS A 503 11.39 -26.95 25.04
CA CYS A 503 11.88 -27.42 23.74
C CYS A 503 13.41 -27.48 23.74
N THR A 504 14.09 -26.39 24.09
CA THR A 504 15.55 -26.30 23.99
C THR A 504 16.29 -27.19 25.00
N SER A 505 15.61 -27.67 26.04
CA SER A 505 16.15 -28.67 26.97
C SER A 505 16.08 -30.11 26.42
N ASN A 506 15.20 -30.37 25.45
CA ASN A 506 14.96 -31.71 24.91
C ASN A 506 15.55 -31.92 23.51
N MET A 507 15.84 -30.84 22.77
CA MET A 507 16.39 -30.92 21.42
C MET A 507 17.26 -29.71 21.09
N LYS A 508 17.93 -29.76 19.93
CA LYS A 508 18.74 -28.65 19.43
C LYS A 508 17.89 -27.37 19.32
N PRO A 509 18.42 -26.20 19.72
CA PRO A 509 17.68 -24.95 19.61
C PRO A 509 17.17 -24.59 18.20
N GLY A 510 17.87 -24.94 17.12
CA GLY A 510 17.40 -24.72 15.74
C GLY A 510 16.11 -25.48 15.42
N LEU A 511 15.93 -26.70 15.95
CA LEU A 511 14.67 -27.44 15.80
C LEU A 511 13.52 -26.72 16.51
N CYS A 512 13.78 -26.03 17.62
CA CYS A 512 12.76 -25.26 18.33
C CYS A 512 12.29 -24.00 17.59
N PHE A 513 12.85 -23.68 16.42
CA PHE A 513 12.30 -22.67 15.51
C PHE A 513 11.17 -23.20 14.64
N TYR A 514 11.08 -24.52 14.42
CA TYR A 514 9.93 -25.10 13.74
C TYR A 514 8.75 -25.24 14.72
N PRO A 515 7.58 -24.67 14.40
CA PRO A 515 6.41 -24.73 15.28
C PRO A 515 5.99 -26.13 15.70
N GLN A 516 6.18 -27.15 14.87
CA GLN A 516 5.87 -28.55 15.24
C GLN A 516 6.58 -29.04 16.50
N TYR A 517 7.77 -28.51 16.80
CA TYR A 517 8.53 -28.85 18.00
C TYR A 517 8.35 -27.85 19.14
N ALA A 518 8.11 -26.57 18.82
CA ALA A 518 7.89 -25.52 19.81
C ALA A 518 6.49 -25.56 20.44
N MET A 519 5.46 -25.81 19.63
CA MET A 519 4.05 -25.76 20.01
C MET A 519 3.67 -26.62 21.23
N PRO A 520 4.20 -27.85 21.42
CA PRO A 520 3.93 -28.63 22.62
C PRO A 520 4.29 -27.95 23.95
N TYR A 521 5.14 -26.92 23.90
CA TYR A 521 5.59 -26.15 25.05
C TYR A 521 4.91 -24.79 25.18
N VAL A 522 4.12 -24.37 24.19
CA VAL A 522 3.33 -23.13 24.22
C VAL A 522 2.02 -23.39 24.97
N LYS A 523 1.79 -22.66 26.06
CA LYS A 523 0.64 -22.86 26.94
C LYS A 523 -0.56 -22.01 26.57
N THR A 524 -0.29 -20.81 26.06
CA THR A 524 -1.31 -19.85 25.65
C THR A 524 -1.99 -20.35 24.37
N PRO A 525 -3.33 -20.34 24.29
CA PRO A 525 -4.03 -20.88 23.12
C PRO A 525 -3.61 -20.21 21.82
N VAL A 526 -3.34 -21.03 20.80
CA VAL A 526 -2.93 -20.59 19.45
C VAL A 526 -3.93 -21.09 18.42
N PHE A 527 -4.29 -20.24 17.46
CA PHE A 527 -5.06 -20.63 16.28
C PHE A 527 -4.21 -20.48 15.02
N VAL A 528 -3.88 -21.59 14.39
CA VAL A 528 -3.04 -21.59 13.18
C VAL A 528 -3.90 -21.36 11.94
N VAL A 529 -3.64 -20.28 11.21
CA VAL A 529 -4.12 -20.07 9.83
C VAL A 529 -2.93 -20.34 8.92
N ASN A 530 -3.05 -21.30 8.01
CA ASN A 530 -1.96 -21.62 7.11
C ASN A 530 -2.48 -22.35 5.87
N SER A 531 -1.91 -22.06 4.71
CA SER A 531 -2.08 -22.93 3.56
C SER A 531 -1.23 -24.20 3.72
N ALA A 532 -1.78 -25.34 3.29
CA ALA A 532 -1.03 -26.58 3.14
C ALA A 532 -0.09 -26.58 1.92
N TYR A 533 -0.30 -25.65 0.99
CA TYR A 533 0.54 -25.36 -0.17
C TYR A 533 1.12 -23.95 -0.08
N ASP A 534 1.63 -23.58 1.10
CA ASP A 534 2.22 -22.28 1.34
C ASP A 534 3.31 -21.96 0.30
N VAL A 535 3.05 -20.97 -0.54
CA VAL A 535 3.90 -20.68 -1.71
C VAL A 535 5.31 -20.26 -1.28
N TRP A 536 5.46 -19.57 -0.15
CA TRP A 536 6.79 -19.20 0.35
C TRP A 536 7.60 -20.45 0.72
N GLN A 537 6.99 -21.42 1.40
CA GLN A 537 7.65 -22.68 1.73
C GLN A 537 7.96 -23.50 0.48
N VAL A 538 7.09 -23.47 -0.55
CA VAL A 538 7.38 -24.12 -1.82
C VAL A 538 8.63 -23.52 -2.49
N PHE A 539 8.75 -22.19 -2.51
CA PHE A 539 9.89 -21.51 -3.12
C PHE A 539 11.19 -21.63 -2.33
N ASN A 540 11.12 -21.61 -1.00
CA ASN A 540 12.31 -21.43 -0.16
C ASN A 540 12.73 -22.69 0.60
N ILE A 541 11.81 -23.64 0.80
CA ILE A 541 12.08 -24.90 1.50
C ILE A 541 12.07 -26.07 0.52
N LEU A 542 10.97 -26.26 -0.22
CA LEU A 542 10.83 -27.40 -1.12
C LEU A 542 11.76 -27.28 -2.34
N ALA A 543 11.55 -26.25 -3.17
CA ALA A 543 12.18 -26.05 -4.47
C ALA A 543 12.98 -24.74 -4.53
N SER A 544 13.91 -24.60 -3.59
CA SER A 544 14.91 -23.53 -3.57
C SER A 544 15.90 -23.66 -4.72
N ASN A 545 16.63 -22.59 -5.03
CA ASN A 545 17.69 -22.65 -6.05
C ASN A 545 18.82 -23.64 -5.71
N GLU A 546 19.00 -23.97 -4.42
CA GLU A 546 20.00 -24.94 -3.97
C GLU A 546 19.52 -26.38 -4.18
N THR A 547 18.21 -26.62 -4.04
CA THR A 547 17.59 -27.95 -4.10
C THR A 547 17.04 -28.28 -5.49
N ASP A 548 16.86 -27.27 -6.35
CA ASP A 548 16.46 -27.38 -7.76
C ASP A 548 17.53 -26.75 -8.70
N PRO A 549 18.75 -27.29 -8.78
CA PRO A 549 19.85 -26.67 -9.53
C PRO A 549 19.60 -26.64 -11.05
N ASN A 550 18.73 -27.52 -11.55
CA ASN A 550 18.34 -27.58 -12.96
C ASN A 550 17.14 -26.68 -13.27
N GLY A 551 16.49 -26.10 -12.26
CA GLY A 551 15.34 -25.22 -12.41
C GLY A 551 14.09 -25.93 -12.91
N GLU A 552 13.94 -27.22 -12.63
CA GLU A 552 12.82 -28.03 -13.10
C GLU A 552 11.49 -27.51 -12.54
N PHE A 553 11.48 -27.02 -11.30
CA PHE A 553 10.31 -26.47 -10.62
C PHE A 553 10.07 -24.97 -10.86
N ASN A 554 10.96 -24.25 -11.56
CA ASN A 554 10.87 -22.80 -11.70
C ASN A 554 9.57 -22.32 -12.33
N ASN A 555 9.12 -23.00 -13.38
CA ASN A 555 7.86 -22.67 -14.03
C ASN A 555 6.67 -23.10 -13.18
N CYS A 556 6.69 -24.33 -12.66
CA CYS A 556 5.61 -24.89 -11.83
C CYS A 556 5.35 -24.09 -10.56
N LYS A 557 6.39 -23.62 -9.86
CA LYS A 557 6.20 -22.80 -8.65
C LYS A 557 5.67 -21.40 -8.97
N MET A 558 5.89 -20.92 -10.19
CA MET A 558 5.35 -19.64 -10.64
C MET A 558 3.90 -19.80 -11.12
N ASP A 559 3.61 -20.81 -11.94
CA ASP A 559 2.27 -21.09 -12.42
C ASP A 559 1.96 -22.59 -12.28
N LEU A 560 0.94 -22.91 -11.48
CA LEU A 560 0.43 -24.28 -11.31
C LEU A 560 0.03 -24.94 -12.63
N ASP A 561 -0.39 -24.16 -13.63
CA ASP A 561 -0.75 -24.66 -14.96
C ASP A 561 0.49 -25.16 -15.75
N GLU A 562 1.69 -24.74 -15.36
CA GLU A 562 2.96 -25.19 -15.93
C GLU A 562 3.58 -26.38 -15.18
N CYS A 563 2.90 -26.91 -14.16
CA CYS A 563 3.35 -28.10 -13.45
C CYS A 563 3.10 -29.38 -14.25
N SER A 564 4.14 -30.20 -14.38
CA SER A 564 4.00 -31.60 -14.81
C SER A 564 3.32 -32.44 -13.72
N ALA A 565 2.78 -33.61 -14.11
CA ALA A 565 2.16 -34.55 -13.17
C ALA A 565 3.09 -34.98 -12.02
N THR A 566 4.40 -35.13 -12.29
CA THR A 566 5.40 -35.46 -11.27
C THR A 566 5.58 -34.32 -10.27
N GLN A 567 5.49 -33.07 -10.73
CA GLN A 567 5.64 -31.88 -9.87
C GLN A 567 4.41 -31.68 -9.00
N LEU A 568 3.20 -31.83 -9.56
CA LEU A 568 1.96 -31.83 -8.79
C LEU A 568 1.98 -32.93 -7.73
N LYS A 569 2.41 -34.15 -8.09
CA LYS A 569 2.58 -35.26 -7.14
C LYS A 569 3.54 -34.90 -6.00
N ARG A 570 4.64 -34.20 -6.30
CA ARG A 570 5.58 -33.76 -5.26
C ARG A 570 5.00 -32.67 -4.35
N LEU A 571 4.20 -31.74 -4.90
CA LEU A 571 3.45 -30.77 -4.09
C LEU A 571 2.47 -31.50 -3.16
N GLU A 572 1.73 -32.51 -3.63
CA GLU A 572 0.85 -33.32 -2.77
C GLU A 572 1.62 -33.99 -1.63
N ASP A 573 2.79 -34.56 -1.92
CA ASP A 573 3.64 -35.17 -0.89
C ASP A 573 4.11 -34.12 0.13
N PHE A 574 4.48 -32.92 -0.33
CA PHE A 574 4.81 -31.78 0.54
C PHE A 574 3.63 -31.39 1.44
N ARG A 575 2.40 -31.34 0.92
CA ARG A 575 1.19 -31.14 1.72
C ARG A 575 1.05 -32.21 2.79
N MET A 576 1.28 -33.48 2.47
CA MET A 576 1.18 -34.56 3.46
C MET A 576 2.22 -34.44 4.58
N GLU A 577 3.45 -34.03 4.24
CA GLU A 577 4.49 -33.74 5.23
C GLU A 577 4.09 -32.56 6.13
N PHE A 578 3.56 -31.48 5.54
CA PHE A 578 3.05 -30.32 6.28
C PHE A 578 1.87 -30.67 7.21
N LEU A 579 0.91 -31.48 6.73
CA LEU A 579 -0.22 -31.93 7.55
C LEU A 579 0.24 -32.80 8.73
N GLY A 580 1.30 -33.61 8.51
CA GLY A 580 1.99 -34.30 9.59
C GLY A 580 2.58 -33.33 10.63
N ALA A 581 3.24 -32.27 10.17
CA ALA A 581 3.83 -31.24 11.03
C ALA A 581 2.78 -30.47 11.85
N VAL A 582 1.65 -30.08 11.25
CA VAL A 582 0.60 -29.29 11.92
C VAL A 582 -0.29 -30.12 12.86
N SER A 583 -0.24 -31.45 12.77
CA SER A 583 -0.98 -32.35 13.68
C SER A 583 -0.69 -32.10 15.17
N ALA A 584 0.50 -31.57 15.50
CA ALA A 584 0.87 -31.17 16.85
C ALA A 584 -0.10 -30.11 17.44
N VAL A 585 -0.71 -29.27 16.59
CA VAL A 585 -1.71 -28.27 16.99
C VAL A 585 -3.01 -28.95 17.43
N ALA A 586 -3.42 -30.01 16.71
CA ALA A 586 -4.64 -30.75 16.98
C ALA A 586 -4.60 -31.54 18.31
N ASN A 587 -3.41 -31.85 18.81
CA ASN A 587 -3.22 -32.53 20.11
C ASN A 587 -3.64 -31.67 21.31
N SER A 588 -3.76 -30.35 21.14
CA SER A 588 -4.27 -29.45 22.18
C SER A 588 -5.76 -29.24 22.02
N SER A 589 -6.51 -29.38 23.12
CA SER A 589 -7.95 -29.11 23.14
C SER A 589 -8.28 -27.61 23.07
N THR A 590 -7.33 -26.73 23.36
CA THR A 590 -7.53 -25.27 23.38
C THR A 590 -7.06 -24.59 22.10
N ASN A 591 -6.22 -25.24 21.31
CA ASN A 591 -5.73 -24.65 20.06
C ASN A 591 -6.78 -24.76 18.95
N GLY A 592 -6.69 -23.86 17.98
CA GLY A 592 -7.48 -23.90 16.75
C GLY A 592 -6.59 -24.08 15.52
N MET A 593 -7.18 -24.52 14.42
CA MET A 593 -6.51 -24.52 13.12
C MET A 593 -7.51 -24.39 11.96
N PHE A 594 -7.11 -23.63 10.95
CA PHE A 594 -7.77 -23.49 9.66
C PHE A 594 -6.70 -23.71 8.59
N ILE A 595 -6.71 -24.90 7.99
CA ILE A 595 -5.69 -25.31 7.02
C ILE A 595 -6.35 -25.56 5.67
N ASN A 596 -6.17 -24.67 4.70
CA ASN A 596 -6.73 -24.82 3.35
C ASN A 596 -5.70 -25.34 2.34
N THR A 597 -6.11 -25.52 1.08
CA THR A 597 -5.21 -25.90 -0.04
C THR A 597 -4.98 -24.77 -1.05
N CYS A 598 -5.20 -23.52 -0.65
CA CYS A 598 -4.93 -22.36 -1.50
C CYS A 598 -3.43 -22.22 -1.76
N TYR A 599 -3.00 -22.08 -3.01
CA TYR A 599 -1.59 -21.81 -3.34
C TYR A 599 -1.25 -20.34 -3.05
N THR A 600 -0.95 -20.00 -1.80
CA THR A 600 -0.82 -18.62 -1.32
C THR A 600 0.04 -18.53 -0.07
N HIS A 601 0.46 -17.32 0.30
CA HIS A 601 1.11 -16.97 1.57
C HIS A 601 0.34 -15.77 2.19
N CYS A 602 0.37 -15.60 3.51
CA CYS A 602 -0.35 -14.52 4.23
C CYS A 602 -1.85 -14.40 3.94
N GLU A 603 -2.65 -15.32 4.45
CA GLU A 603 -4.08 -15.42 4.10
C GLU A 603 -4.97 -14.40 4.83
N THR A 604 -4.53 -13.90 5.98
CA THR A 604 -5.32 -13.01 6.85
C THR A 604 -5.36 -11.55 6.37
N ASP A 605 -4.49 -11.19 5.42
CA ASP A 605 -4.45 -9.86 4.78
C ASP A 605 -5.10 -9.83 3.39
N HIS A 606 -5.64 -10.95 2.95
CA HIS A 606 -6.27 -11.11 1.64
C HIS A 606 -7.81 -11.24 1.77
N PRO A 607 -8.61 -10.85 0.77
CA PRO A 607 -10.08 -11.03 0.76
C PRO A 607 -10.59 -12.43 1.14
N ILE A 608 -9.77 -13.49 0.98
CA ILE A 608 -10.11 -14.86 1.40
C ILE A 608 -10.37 -15.00 2.91
N TRP A 609 -9.88 -14.06 3.71
CA TRP A 609 -10.17 -13.98 5.14
C TRP A 609 -11.68 -13.78 5.43
N PHE A 610 -12.44 -13.11 4.53
CA PHE A 610 -13.85 -12.76 4.72
C PHE A 610 -14.81 -13.19 3.58
N GLU A 611 -14.37 -13.19 2.32
CA GLU A 611 -15.28 -13.01 1.17
C GLU A 611 -15.36 -14.20 0.20
N ASN A 612 -14.51 -15.24 0.31
CA ASN A 612 -14.51 -16.30 -0.70
C ASN A 612 -15.21 -17.62 -0.25
N PRO A 613 -16.36 -18.00 -0.85
CA PRO A 613 -17.03 -19.28 -0.60
C PRO A 613 -16.17 -20.52 -0.87
N THR A 614 -15.25 -20.48 -1.83
CA THR A 614 -14.44 -21.64 -2.23
C THR A 614 -13.30 -21.94 -1.26
N SER A 615 -13.03 -21.04 -0.32
CA SER A 615 -11.97 -21.18 0.71
C SER A 615 -12.52 -21.50 2.10
N LYS A 616 -13.85 -21.68 2.24
CA LYS A 616 -14.48 -21.98 3.52
C LYS A 616 -14.19 -23.40 3.95
N LEU A 617 -14.03 -23.59 5.26
CA LEU A 617 -13.97 -24.92 5.87
C LEU A 617 -15.14 -25.06 6.83
N ASP A 618 -15.91 -26.15 6.70
CA ASP A 618 -17.09 -26.41 7.55
C ASP A 618 -18.10 -25.24 7.51
N ASP A 619 -18.35 -24.71 6.30
CA ASP A 619 -19.17 -23.53 6.01
C ASP A 619 -18.73 -22.21 6.69
N LYS A 620 -17.55 -22.17 7.31
CA LYS A 620 -17.00 -20.97 7.94
C LYS A 620 -15.84 -20.38 7.15
N THR A 621 -15.81 -19.05 7.10
CA THR A 621 -14.63 -18.28 6.72
C THR A 621 -13.55 -18.38 7.81
N MET A 622 -12.31 -18.01 7.46
CA MET A 622 -11.21 -17.92 8.43
C MET A 622 -11.55 -16.95 9.57
N ALA A 623 -12.14 -15.80 9.24
CA ALA A 623 -12.54 -14.80 10.23
C ALA A 623 -13.57 -15.33 11.24
N GLU A 624 -14.64 -15.98 10.75
CA GLU A 624 -15.66 -16.58 11.59
C GLU A 624 -15.08 -17.67 12.50
N ALA A 625 -14.22 -18.53 11.93
CA ALA A 625 -13.55 -19.60 12.66
C ALA A 625 -12.64 -19.06 13.78
N VAL A 626 -11.81 -18.05 13.47
CA VAL A 626 -10.93 -17.41 14.47
C VAL A 626 -11.74 -16.68 15.53
N ASN A 627 -12.82 -15.98 15.17
CA ASN A 627 -13.69 -15.31 16.12
C ASN A 627 -14.36 -16.28 17.09
N ASP A 628 -14.99 -17.31 16.55
CA ASP A 628 -15.70 -18.30 17.36
C ASP A 628 -14.74 -19.01 18.30
N TRP A 629 -13.54 -19.35 17.83
CA TRP A 629 -12.51 -19.89 18.68
C TRP A 629 -12.02 -18.87 19.71
N PHE A 630 -11.78 -17.61 19.32
CA PHE A 630 -11.22 -16.60 20.21
C PHE A 630 -12.11 -16.38 21.43
N TYR A 631 -13.43 -16.27 21.22
CA TYR A 631 -14.42 -16.09 22.28
C TYR A 631 -14.93 -17.41 22.90
N ASP A 632 -14.30 -18.54 22.60
CA ASP A 632 -14.69 -19.88 23.09
C ASP A 632 -16.14 -20.27 22.72
N LYS A 633 -16.70 -19.71 21.64
CA LYS A 633 -18.03 -20.05 21.12
C LYS A 633 -18.04 -21.44 20.49
N ALA A 634 -16.99 -21.78 19.75
CA ALA A 634 -16.83 -23.09 19.12
C ALA A 634 -15.36 -23.47 18.99
N LYS A 635 -15.07 -24.77 19.10
CA LYS A 635 -13.77 -25.32 18.70
C LYS A 635 -13.71 -25.34 17.18
N PHE A 636 -12.57 -24.96 16.60
CA PHE A 636 -12.35 -25.03 15.17
C PHE A 636 -10.96 -25.60 14.88
N GLN A 637 -10.92 -26.83 14.37
CA GLN A 637 -9.71 -27.54 13.97
C GLN A 637 -10.01 -28.28 12.67
N LYS A 638 -9.91 -27.57 11.55
CA LYS A 638 -10.31 -28.08 10.24
C LYS A 638 -9.15 -27.96 9.25
N ILE A 639 -9.10 -28.96 8.36
CA ILE A 639 -8.20 -29.06 7.21
C ILE A 639 -9.10 -29.25 5.99
N ASP A 640 -8.77 -28.63 4.87
CA ASP A 640 -9.44 -28.89 3.59
C ASP A 640 -9.15 -30.32 3.14
N THR A 641 -10.21 -31.13 3.14
CA THR A 641 -10.21 -32.50 2.64
C THR A 641 -11.00 -32.65 1.35
N GLU A 642 -11.67 -31.58 0.89
CA GLU A 642 -12.50 -31.58 -0.31
C GLU A 642 -11.67 -31.24 -1.54
N ASN A 643 -10.81 -30.21 -1.44
CA ASN A 643 -9.84 -29.86 -2.47
C ASN A 643 -8.47 -30.38 -2.06
N VAL A 644 -8.02 -31.46 -2.70
CA VAL A 644 -6.72 -32.09 -2.36
C VAL A 644 -5.57 -31.44 -3.12
N ASP A 645 -5.86 -30.94 -4.33
CA ASP A 645 -4.88 -30.38 -5.25
C ASP A 645 -4.61 -28.89 -4.97
N PRO A 646 -3.38 -28.40 -5.24
CA PRO A 646 -3.09 -26.98 -5.12
C PRO A 646 -3.90 -26.20 -6.15
N HIS A 647 -4.49 -25.09 -5.72
CA HIS A 647 -5.28 -24.23 -6.60
C HIS A 647 -5.26 -22.78 -6.14
N TYR A 648 -5.55 -21.85 -7.04
CA TYR A 648 -5.67 -20.44 -6.70
C TYR A 648 -7.04 -20.16 -6.06
N CYS A 649 -7.02 -19.53 -4.88
CA CYS A 649 -8.24 -19.14 -4.16
C CYS A 649 -8.65 -17.68 -4.45
N TYR A 650 -8.09 -17.06 -5.49
CA TYR A 650 -8.42 -15.73 -5.99
C TYR A 650 -7.79 -15.53 -7.37
N ASP A 651 -8.33 -14.60 -8.18
CA ASP A 651 -7.96 -14.41 -9.59
C ASP A 651 -6.52 -13.95 -9.83
N ASN A 652 -5.78 -13.60 -8.77
CA ASN A 652 -4.39 -13.14 -8.85
C ASN A 652 -3.44 -14.32 -8.62
N LYS A 653 -2.76 -14.79 -9.67
CA LYS A 653 -1.81 -15.93 -9.59
C LYS A 653 -0.58 -15.66 -8.71
N PHE A 654 -0.34 -14.43 -8.28
CA PHE A 654 0.83 -14.03 -7.48
C PHE A 654 0.48 -12.99 -6.41
N SER A 655 0.11 -13.45 -5.22
CA SER A 655 0.30 -12.67 -3.99
C SER A 655 1.26 -13.45 -3.10
N ILE A 656 2.52 -13.00 -3.06
CA ILE A 656 3.55 -13.43 -2.10
C ILE A 656 3.66 -12.38 -1.01
#